data_AF-A0A8C5V4D5-F1
#
_entry.id   AF-A0A8C5V4D5-F1
#
_cell.length_a   1.000
_cell.length_b   1.000
_cell.length_c   1.000
_cell.angle_alpha   90.00
_cell.angle_beta   90.00
_cell.angle_gamma   90.00
#
_symmetry.space_group_name_H-M   'P 1'
#
loop_
_entity.id
_entity.type
_entity.pdbx_description
1 polymer ?
#
loop_
_entity_poly.entity_id
_entity_poly.type
_entity_poly.pdbx_seq_one_letter_code
_entity_poly.pdbx_strand_id
1 'polypeptide(L)'
;MTHRDNAGLVCSLKFVTLLIALSPELLLLGAGVQLQNNGYDGLLVAINPQVPENQNLISNIKEMITDASYYLFNATKRRVFFRNIKILIPATWKANNYSKVKQESYEKANVIVTDWYGAHGDDPYTLQYKGCGKEGKYIHFTSNFLLSDNLTAGYGSRGRVFVHEWAHLHWGVFDEYNNDKPFYINGQNQIKVTRCSSDITGIFVCEKGPCPQENCIISKLFKEGCMFLYNNTQNATASIMFMQSLSSVVEFCNASTHNQEAPNLQNQMCSLRSAWDIITESADFNHSFPMNGTELPPPPTFSLIQAGDKVVCLVLDVSSKMAEADRLLRLQQAAEFYLMQIVEIHTFVGIASFSSKGEIRAQLHQINSNDDRKLLVSYLPTTVSAGAEASICSGLKKGFEVVEKLNGKAYGSVMILVTSGDDKHISNCLLTVLSSGSTIHSIALGSSVVQNLEELSQHTGGLKFFVPDKSDSNSMIDAFSRISSGTGDIFQQRVQLESMGENVKPHHQLKNTVIVDNSVGNDTNFLVTWQSSGLPEIVLFDPDGRKYYTNNFITNLALRTASLWIPGTAKPGRWTYTLNNTHHSLQALKVTVTSRASSSAVPPFTVEAFVERDSTHFPQPFMIYANVRKGFYPILNATVTATVEPETGDPVTLRLLDNGAGADVIKNDGIYSRYFFSFAGNGRYSLKVHASHSPSVRTLVHSIPGSHAMYVPGYIANGNIQMNAPRKSVGRSEEEQKWGFGRISSGGSFSVLGVPTSLHTDVFPPCKIIDLEAIKVEEEVTLSWTAPGEDFDQGQATSYEIRMSKSLQNIQDDFNNAISVNTSNLNPQEAGTREIFTFSPKLFTNGPEHQPDGETQESHRIYVAVRAVDRNSLKSAVSNIAQASLFIPPNSAPIPARDYLILKGVLTAMGLIGIICLIIVGIHYTVNRKKRADKKDNRTKLL
;
A
#
# COMPACT_ATOMS: atom_id res chain seq x y z
N MET A 1 -18.47 63.24 -35.00
CA MET A 1 -18.52 61.82 -35.41
C MET A 1 -17.83 61.01 -34.33
N THR A 2 -18.59 60.75 -33.26
CA THR A 2 -19.24 59.46 -32.93
C THR A 2 -18.33 58.55 -32.11
N HIS A 3 -18.53 58.68 -30.79
CA HIS A 3 -18.27 57.68 -29.75
C HIS A 3 -18.71 56.28 -30.16
N ARG A 4 -17.97 55.26 -29.72
CA ARG A 4 -18.40 53.87 -29.74
C ARG A 4 -18.25 53.32 -28.33
N ASP A 5 -19.40 53.04 -27.71
CA ASP A 5 -19.54 52.47 -26.37
C ASP A 5 -19.25 50.96 -26.34
N ASN A 6 -18.76 50.53 -25.18
CA ASN A 6 -18.62 49.16 -24.72
C ASN A 6 -19.99 48.46 -24.59
N ALA A 7 -20.11 47.25 -25.13
CA ALA A 7 -21.08 46.26 -24.68
C ALA A 7 -20.36 44.92 -24.51
N GLY A 8 -20.03 44.61 -23.26
CA GLY A 8 -19.44 43.35 -22.83
C GLY A 8 -20.47 42.33 -22.33
N LEU A 9 -20.00 41.09 -22.27
CA LEU A 9 -20.43 40.01 -21.38
C LEU A 9 -21.94 39.73 -21.25
N VAL A 10 -22.52 39.08 -22.26
CA VAL A 10 -23.73 38.26 -22.08
C VAL A 10 -23.63 36.99 -22.94
N CYS A 11 -22.74 36.07 -22.58
CA CYS A 11 -22.78 34.70 -23.14
C CYS A 11 -22.31 33.60 -22.18
N SER A 12 -21.74 33.91 -21.01
CA SER A 12 -21.28 32.90 -20.04
C SER A 12 -22.35 32.45 -19.03
N LEU A 13 -23.48 33.16 -18.88
CA LEU A 13 -24.43 32.89 -17.79
C LEU A 13 -25.53 31.86 -18.13
N LYS A 14 -25.79 31.58 -19.41
CA LYS A 14 -26.82 30.60 -19.82
C LYS A 14 -26.33 29.14 -19.83
N PHE A 15 -25.01 28.89 -19.77
CA PHE A 15 -24.46 27.54 -19.71
C PHE A 15 -24.42 26.98 -18.28
N VAL A 16 -24.25 27.84 -17.26
CA VAL A 16 -24.26 27.42 -15.85
C VAL A 16 -25.67 27.02 -15.39
N THR A 17 -26.71 27.63 -15.96
CA THR A 17 -28.11 27.33 -15.60
C THR A 17 -28.66 26.07 -16.27
N LEU A 18 -28.10 25.62 -17.40
CA LEU A 18 -28.53 24.37 -18.06
C LEU A 18 -27.88 23.12 -17.42
N LEU A 19 -26.73 23.28 -16.74
CA LEU A 19 -26.11 22.23 -15.92
C LEU A 19 -26.91 21.92 -14.64
N ILE A 20 -27.74 22.86 -14.18
CA ILE A 20 -28.56 22.72 -12.96
C ILE A 20 -29.89 21.98 -13.24
N ALA A 21 -30.27 21.82 -14.52
CA ALA A 21 -31.51 21.16 -14.93
C ALA A 21 -31.32 19.73 -15.46
N LEU A 22 -30.08 19.21 -15.44
CA LEU A 22 -29.78 17.81 -15.75
C LEU A 22 -30.00 16.98 -14.48
N SER A 23 -30.63 15.82 -14.63
CA SER A 23 -30.99 14.92 -13.52
C SER A 23 -29.81 14.66 -12.57
N PRO A 24 -30.04 14.45 -11.26
CA PRO A 24 -29.00 14.05 -10.31
C PRO A 24 -28.24 12.77 -10.71
N GLU A 25 -28.72 12.04 -11.73
CA GLU A 25 -28.00 10.91 -12.34
C GLU A 25 -26.74 11.30 -13.13
N LEU A 26 -26.61 12.53 -13.63
CA LEU A 26 -25.40 12.94 -14.38
C LEU A 26 -24.21 13.28 -13.47
N LEU A 27 -24.46 13.61 -12.21
CA LEU A 27 -23.40 13.83 -11.20
C LEU A 27 -22.80 12.51 -10.68
N LEU A 28 -23.43 11.36 -10.97
CA LEU A 28 -22.99 10.02 -10.56
C LEU A 28 -21.94 9.38 -11.50
N LEU A 29 -21.35 10.14 -12.42
CA LEU A 29 -20.47 9.64 -13.49
C LEU A 29 -18.97 9.64 -13.15
N GLY A 30 -18.61 9.70 -11.86
CA GLY A 30 -17.25 9.46 -11.40
C GLY A 30 -17.08 8.03 -10.88
N ALA A 31 -16.02 7.33 -11.25
CA ALA A 31 -15.74 5.94 -10.86
C ALA A 31 -15.27 5.76 -9.39
N GLY A 32 -15.74 6.59 -8.45
CA GLY A 32 -15.32 6.57 -7.06
C GLY A 32 -16.45 6.88 -6.08
N VAL A 33 -16.20 6.67 -4.79
CA VAL A 33 -17.16 6.98 -3.72
C VAL A 33 -17.37 8.49 -3.65
N GLN A 34 -18.63 8.92 -3.62
CA GLN A 34 -18.99 10.32 -3.50
C GLN A 34 -19.93 10.53 -2.33
N LEU A 35 -19.72 11.61 -1.57
CA LEU A 35 -20.64 12.04 -0.54
C LEU A 35 -21.64 13.04 -1.11
N GLN A 36 -22.92 12.68 -1.13
CA GLN A 36 -24.00 13.57 -1.60
C GLN A 36 -25.15 13.60 -0.59
N ASN A 37 -25.50 14.79 -0.08
CA ASN A 37 -26.52 14.96 0.96
C ASN A 37 -26.29 13.97 2.11
N ASN A 38 -25.08 13.97 2.70
CA ASN A 38 -24.68 13.11 3.81
C ASN A 38 -24.62 11.59 3.53
N GLY A 39 -25.04 11.12 2.36
CA GLY A 39 -24.99 9.70 1.98
C GLY A 39 -23.83 9.40 1.04
N TYR A 40 -23.02 8.39 1.37
CA TYR A 40 -22.02 7.86 0.45
C TYR A 40 -22.68 7.01 -0.64
N ASP A 41 -22.40 7.37 -1.89
CA ASP A 41 -22.80 6.64 -3.08
C ASP A 41 -21.58 6.07 -3.81
N GLY A 42 -21.75 4.92 -4.45
CA GLY A 42 -20.73 4.35 -5.33
C GLY A 42 -19.74 3.41 -4.67
N LEU A 43 -19.94 3.05 -3.39
CA LEU A 43 -19.11 2.06 -2.70
C LEU A 43 -19.20 0.70 -3.41
N LEU A 44 -18.05 0.20 -3.86
CA LEU A 44 -17.93 -1.04 -4.61
C LEU A 44 -17.30 -2.14 -3.75
N VAL A 45 -18.08 -3.20 -3.52
CA VAL A 45 -17.61 -4.47 -2.93
C VAL A 45 -17.41 -5.48 -4.06
N ALA A 46 -16.24 -6.09 -4.17
CA ALA A 46 -15.97 -7.13 -5.17
C ALA A 46 -15.60 -8.46 -4.52
N ILE A 47 -16.28 -9.52 -4.95
CA ILE A 47 -15.98 -10.90 -4.53
C ILE A 47 -15.02 -11.51 -5.55
N ASN A 48 -13.91 -12.07 -5.07
CA ASN A 48 -12.89 -12.65 -5.93
C ASN A 48 -13.41 -13.92 -6.64
N PRO A 49 -13.04 -14.15 -7.92
CA PRO A 49 -13.47 -15.33 -8.67
C PRO A 49 -13.14 -16.70 -8.05
N GLN A 50 -12.13 -16.76 -7.17
CA GLN A 50 -11.74 -17.98 -6.46
C GLN A 50 -12.60 -18.28 -5.22
N VAL A 51 -13.42 -17.32 -4.76
CA VAL A 51 -14.34 -17.55 -3.63
C VAL A 51 -15.52 -18.41 -4.10
N PRO A 52 -15.80 -19.56 -3.45
CA PRO A 52 -16.91 -20.43 -3.81
C PRO A 52 -18.27 -19.72 -3.69
N GLU A 53 -19.22 -20.09 -4.57
CA GLU A 53 -20.58 -19.55 -4.54
C GLU A 53 -21.29 -19.88 -3.23
N ASN A 54 -21.68 -18.84 -2.48
CA ASN A 54 -22.44 -18.96 -1.25
C ASN A 54 -23.43 -17.79 -1.10
N GLN A 55 -24.73 -18.09 -1.06
CA GLN A 55 -25.78 -17.07 -0.98
C GLN A 55 -25.78 -16.33 0.38
N ASN A 56 -25.35 -16.98 1.45
CA ASN A 56 -25.23 -16.33 2.77
C ASN A 56 -24.15 -15.24 2.76
N LEU A 57 -23.13 -15.37 1.91
CA LEU A 57 -22.07 -14.36 1.81
C LEU A 57 -22.63 -13.00 1.39
N ILE A 58 -23.50 -12.97 0.37
CA ILE A 58 -24.14 -11.73 -0.09
C ILE A 58 -25.02 -11.14 1.02
N SER A 59 -25.78 -11.98 1.73
CA SER A 59 -26.63 -11.53 2.85
C SER A 59 -25.79 -10.89 3.95
N ASN A 60 -24.70 -11.55 4.35
CA ASN A 60 -23.84 -11.09 5.45
C ASN A 60 -23.07 -9.82 5.08
N ILE A 61 -22.68 -9.64 3.81
CA ILE A 61 -22.10 -8.36 3.32
C ILE A 61 -23.13 -7.23 3.46
N LYS A 62 -24.39 -7.47 3.07
CA LYS A 62 -25.45 -6.45 3.17
C LYS A 62 -25.76 -6.09 4.62
N GLU A 63 -25.85 -7.09 5.49
CA GLU A 63 -26.05 -6.90 6.93
C GLU A 63 -24.91 -6.09 7.55
N MET A 64 -23.66 -6.50 7.29
CA MET A 64 -22.47 -5.79 7.76
C MET A 64 -22.48 -4.31 7.39
N ILE A 65 -22.75 -3.98 6.12
CA ILE A 65 -22.73 -2.58 5.64
C ILE A 65 -23.94 -1.80 6.15
N THR A 66 -25.08 -2.46 6.33
CA THR A 66 -26.29 -1.84 6.93
C THR A 66 -26.01 -1.45 8.39
N ASP A 67 -25.47 -2.37 9.18
CA ASP A 67 -25.07 -2.10 10.57
C ASP A 67 -23.98 -1.03 10.65
N ALA A 68 -22.98 -1.10 9.75
CA ALA A 68 -21.92 -0.10 9.64
C ALA A 68 -22.48 1.29 9.33
N SER A 69 -23.52 1.39 8.50
CA SER A 69 -24.15 2.67 8.13
C SER A 69 -24.73 3.37 9.36
N TYR A 70 -25.48 2.64 10.19
CA TYR A 70 -26.03 3.19 11.43
C TYR A 70 -24.94 3.54 12.44
N TYR A 71 -23.93 2.68 12.57
CA TYR A 71 -22.82 2.91 13.50
C TYR A 71 -21.98 4.13 13.10
N LEU A 72 -21.63 4.25 11.81
CA LEU A 72 -20.90 5.38 11.25
C LEU A 72 -21.66 6.70 11.42
N PHE A 73 -22.97 6.67 11.19
CA PHE A 73 -23.82 7.84 11.36
C PHE A 73 -23.77 8.36 12.79
N ASN A 74 -23.85 7.47 13.79
CA ASN A 74 -23.73 7.86 15.19
C ASN A 74 -22.31 8.37 15.51
N ALA A 75 -21.27 7.62 15.10
CA ALA A 75 -19.87 7.95 15.34
C ALA A 75 -19.44 9.29 14.74
N THR A 76 -20.10 9.71 13.67
CA THR A 76 -19.83 10.99 12.99
C THR A 76 -20.76 12.11 13.43
N LYS A 77 -21.39 11.98 14.61
CA LYS A 77 -22.31 12.97 15.18
C LYS A 77 -23.49 13.27 14.25
N ARG A 78 -24.09 12.21 13.69
CA ARG A 78 -25.24 12.22 12.78
C ARG A 78 -24.97 12.89 11.43
N ARG A 79 -23.76 12.73 10.87
CA ARG A 79 -23.35 13.43 9.64
C ARG A 79 -23.30 12.55 8.40
N VAL A 80 -22.66 11.39 8.44
CA VAL A 80 -22.46 10.58 7.21
C VAL A 80 -22.93 9.14 7.37
N PHE A 81 -23.45 8.55 6.30
CA PHE A 81 -23.95 7.18 6.26
C PHE A 81 -23.78 6.56 4.87
N PHE A 82 -23.88 5.24 4.76
CA PHE A 82 -23.81 4.52 3.47
C PHE A 82 -25.19 4.47 2.81
N ARG A 83 -25.27 4.85 1.52
CA ARG A 83 -26.55 4.92 0.78
C ARG A 83 -26.61 3.98 -0.42
N ASN A 84 -25.76 4.13 -1.42
CA ASN A 84 -25.85 3.33 -2.66
C ASN A 84 -24.63 2.44 -2.83
N ILE A 85 -24.83 1.13 -2.69
CA ILE A 85 -23.76 0.13 -2.64
C ILE A 85 -23.88 -0.82 -3.83
N LYS A 86 -22.73 -1.13 -4.45
CA LYS A 86 -22.62 -2.07 -5.57
C LYS A 86 -21.84 -3.29 -5.11
N ILE A 87 -22.38 -4.48 -5.34
CA ILE A 87 -21.69 -5.75 -5.07
C ILE A 87 -21.42 -6.41 -6.42
N LEU A 88 -20.14 -6.50 -6.78
CA LEU A 88 -19.64 -7.18 -7.97
C LEU A 88 -19.51 -8.67 -7.68
N ILE A 89 -20.41 -9.43 -8.31
CA ILE A 89 -20.45 -10.88 -8.31
C ILE A 89 -19.46 -11.40 -9.38
N PRO A 90 -18.61 -12.39 -9.06
CA PRO A 90 -17.65 -12.91 -10.03
C PRO A 90 -18.35 -13.69 -11.14
N ALA A 91 -17.74 -13.72 -12.32
CA ALA A 91 -18.26 -14.47 -13.47
C ALA A 91 -18.22 -16.00 -13.28
N THR A 92 -17.48 -16.49 -12.28
CA THR A 92 -17.42 -17.92 -11.92
C THR A 92 -18.67 -18.41 -11.19
N TRP A 93 -19.47 -17.50 -10.61
CA TRP A 93 -20.76 -17.84 -9.99
C TRP A 93 -21.85 -17.93 -11.05
N LYS A 94 -22.90 -18.70 -10.76
CA LYS A 94 -24.03 -18.85 -11.70
C LYS A 94 -24.68 -17.50 -11.98
N ALA A 95 -24.89 -17.21 -13.26
CA ALA A 95 -25.62 -16.03 -13.67
C ALA A 95 -27.06 -16.09 -13.17
N ASN A 96 -27.48 -15.05 -12.44
CA ASN A 96 -28.85 -14.84 -12.01
C ASN A 96 -29.38 -13.54 -12.64
N ASN A 97 -30.52 -13.02 -12.16
CA ASN A 97 -31.08 -11.73 -12.59
C ASN A 97 -30.29 -10.53 -12.03
N TYR A 98 -28.95 -10.54 -12.20
CA TYR A 98 -28.04 -9.47 -11.82
C TYR A 98 -27.95 -8.42 -12.92
N SER A 99 -27.70 -7.17 -12.52
CA SER A 99 -27.47 -6.10 -13.49
C SER A 99 -26.09 -6.25 -14.16
N LYS A 100 -25.97 -5.80 -15.41
CA LYS A 100 -24.67 -5.79 -16.10
C LYS A 100 -23.76 -4.69 -15.55
N VAL A 101 -22.48 -5.00 -15.44
CA VAL A 101 -21.44 -4.00 -15.13
C VAL A 101 -21.40 -2.89 -16.17
N LYS A 102 -21.07 -1.68 -15.72
CA LYS A 102 -20.71 -0.55 -16.58
C LYS A 102 -19.19 -0.36 -16.54
N GLN A 103 -18.68 0.25 -15.46
CA GLN A 103 -17.26 0.56 -15.30
C GLN A 103 -16.64 -0.09 -14.05
N GLU A 104 -17.47 -0.82 -13.29
CA GLU A 104 -17.08 -1.53 -12.09
C GLU A 104 -16.17 -2.72 -12.44
N SER A 105 -15.09 -2.88 -11.66
CA SER A 105 -14.11 -3.96 -11.82
C SER A 105 -13.48 -4.29 -10.48
N TYR A 106 -12.87 -5.47 -10.37
CA TYR A 106 -12.24 -5.91 -9.13
C TYR A 106 -11.07 -5.00 -8.72
N GLU A 107 -10.26 -4.53 -9.69
CA GLU A 107 -9.11 -3.66 -9.46
C GLU A 107 -9.50 -2.26 -8.90
N LYS A 108 -10.77 -1.84 -9.08
CA LYS A 108 -11.31 -0.55 -8.60
C LYS A 108 -12.14 -0.67 -7.31
N ALA A 109 -12.26 -1.87 -6.74
CA ALA A 109 -13.13 -2.08 -5.59
C ALA A 109 -12.56 -1.45 -4.31
N ASN A 110 -13.43 -0.80 -3.54
CA ASN A 110 -13.09 -0.25 -2.22
C ASN A 110 -12.98 -1.37 -1.17
N VAL A 111 -13.76 -2.43 -1.35
CA VAL A 111 -13.80 -3.60 -0.47
C VAL A 111 -13.64 -4.85 -1.32
N ILE A 112 -12.67 -5.69 -0.98
CA ILE A 112 -12.46 -6.98 -1.64
C ILE A 112 -12.76 -8.13 -0.68
N VAL A 113 -13.39 -9.18 -1.21
CA VAL A 113 -13.65 -10.42 -0.48
C VAL A 113 -12.90 -11.56 -1.15
N THR A 114 -11.94 -12.15 -0.45
CA THR A 114 -11.09 -13.23 -0.98
C THR A 114 -10.51 -14.10 0.12
N ASP A 115 -10.27 -15.38 -0.19
CA ASP A 115 -9.74 -16.37 0.75
C ASP A 115 -8.24 -16.64 0.55
N TRP A 116 -7.56 -15.79 -0.23
CA TRP A 116 -6.11 -15.88 -0.34
C TRP A 116 -5.50 -15.50 1.00
N TYR A 117 -5.07 -16.50 1.75
CA TYR A 117 -4.43 -16.29 3.05
C TYR A 117 -3.21 -15.39 2.88
N GLY A 118 -3.25 -14.22 3.53
CA GLY A 118 -2.05 -13.49 3.93
C GLY A 118 -1.53 -14.05 5.26
N ALA A 119 -0.51 -13.41 5.81
CA ALA A 119 0.11 -13.82 7.08
C ALA A 119 -0.83 -13.75 8.30
N HIS A 120 -1.99 -13.09 8.19
CA HIS A 120 -2.95 -12.86 9.27
C HIS A 120 -4.22 -13.71 9.19
N GLY A 121 -4.30 -14.68 8.26
CA GLY A 121 -5.45 -15.58 8.16
C GLY A 121 -6.76 -14.86 7.82
N ASP A 122 -7.66 -14.77 8.80
CA ASP A 122 -9.00 -14.17 8.66
C ASP A 122 -9.10 -12.73 9.17
N ASP A 123 -7.97 -12.11 9.52
CA ASP A 123 -7.95 -10.74 10.04
C ASP A 123 -8.41 -9.74 8.97
N PRO A 124 -9.45 -8.94 9.26
CA PRO A 124 -9.81 -7.79 8.45
C PRO A 124 -8.72 -6.74 8.51
N TYR A 125 -8.39 -6.14 7.37
CA TYR A 125 -7.39 -5.09 7.31
C TYR A 125 -7.64 -4.14 6.13
N THR A 126 -7.00 -2.99 6.19
CA THR A 126 -6.98 -2.00 5.12
C THR A 126 -5.56 -1.86 4.58
N LEU A 127 -5.41 -1.94 3.25
CA LEU A 127 -4.13 -1.63 2.62
C LEU A 127 -3.95 -0.09 2.56
N GLN A 128 -3.48 0.48 3.65
CA GLN A 128 -3.14 1.89 3.80
C GLN A 128 -1.63 2.05 3.65
N TYR A 129 -1.15 2.69 2.59
CA TYR A 129 0.29 2.84 2.28
C TYR A 129 0.71 4.31 2.16
N LYS A 130 -0.19 5.24 2.50
CA LYS A 130 0.03 6.68 2.42
C LYS A 130 0.04 7.30 3.82
N GLY A 131 0.58 8.51 3.91
CA GLY A 131 0.63 9.26 5.17
C GLY A 131 -0.73 9.70 5.70
N CYS A 132 -0.72 10.37 6.85
CA CYS A 132 -1.92 10.83 7.54
C CYS A 132 -2.87 11.65 6.64
N GLY A 133 -4.17 11.39 6.75
CA GLY A 133 -5.20 12.13 6.01
C GLY A 133 -5.31 11.76 4.53
N LYS A 134 -4.68 10.65 4.11
CA LYS A 134 -4.67 10.18 2.71
C LYS A 134 -5.39 8.84 2.58
N GLU A 135 -6.25 8.74 1.57
CA GLU A 135 -7.02 7.53 1.27
C GLU A 135 -6.11 6.32 1.00
N GLY A 136 -6.46 5.18 1.59
CA GLY A 136 -5.87 3.87 1.35
C GLY A 136 -6.30 3.25 0.01
N LYS A 137 -5.96 1.97 -0.21
CA LYS A 137 -6.26 1.28 -1.47
C LYS A 137 -7.57 0.50 -1.45
N TYR A 138 -7.74 -0.40 -0.47
CA TYR A 138 -8.94 -1.22 -0.29
C TYR A 138 -8.99 -1.80 1.13
N ILE A 139 -10.20 -2.17 1.55
CA ILE A 139 -10.46 -3.03 2.72
C ILE A 139 -10.52 -4.48 2.26
N HIS A 140 -9.93 -5.39 3.03
CA HIS A 140 -9.93 -6.82 2.77
C HIS A 140 -10.71 -7.59 3.83
N PHE A 141 -11.61 -8.47 3.37
CA PHE A 141 -12.29 -9.46 4.21
C PHE A 141 -12.14 -10.87 3.62
N THR A 142 -12.07 -11.89 4.48
CA THR A 142 -12.18 -13.29 4.05
C THR A 142 -13.63 -13.76 4.03
N SER A 143 -13.94 -14.80 3.25
CA SER A 143 -15.28 -15.40 3.28
C SER A 143 -15.57 -16.00 4.67
N ASN A 144 -14.56 -16.56 5.35
CA ASN A 144 -14.73 -17.12 6.69
C ASN A 144 -15.06 -16.04 7.74
N PHE A 145 -14.43 -14.86 7.69
CA PHE A 145 -14.81 -13.74 8.55
C PHE A 145 -16.28 -13.34 8.37
N LEU A 146 -16.74 -13.32 7.12
CA LEU A 146 -18.12 -12.95 6.78
C LEU A 146 -19.14 -14.06 7.09
N LEU A 147 -18.75 -15.33 7.05
CA LEU A 147 -19.66 -16.47 7.21
C LEU A 147 -19.68 -17.08 8.62
N SER A 148 -18.60 -16.95 9.39
CA SER A 148 -18.46 -17.58 10.72
C SER A 148 -18.65 -16.55 11.85
N ASP A 149 -19.63 -16.77 12.72
CA ASP A 149 -19.86 -15.91 13.89
C ASP A 149 -18.84 -16.10 15.02
N ASN A 150 -18.05 -17.17 14.98
CA ASN A 150 -17.03 -17.44 16.01
C ASN A 150 -15.98 -16.31 16.14
N LEU A 151 -15.77 -15.52 15.09
CA LEU A 151 -14.81 -14.42 15.08
C LEU A 151 -15.39 -13.13 15.68
N THR A 152 -16.72 -13.00 15.76
CA THR A 152 -17.37 -11.80 16.30
C THR A 152 -17.09 -11.58 17.78
N ALA A 153 -16.86 -12.65 18.55
CA ALA A 153 -16.46 -12.54 19.96
C ALA A 153 -15.10 -11.85 20.14
N GLY A 154 -14.18 -12.01 19.16
CA GLY A 154 -12.84 -11.43 19.18
C GLY A 154 -12.75 -10.03 18.57
N TYR A 155 -13.42 -9.78 17.44
CA TYR A 155 -13.34 -8.49 16.73
C TYR A 155 -14.50 -7.53 17.03
N GLY A 156 -15.60 -8.03 17.58
CA GLY A 156 -16.89 -7.32 17.64
C GLY A 156 -17.78 -7.61 16.43
N SER A 157 -18.89 -6.88 16.32
CA SER A 157 -19.79 -7.01 15.18
C SER A 157 -19.12 -6.56 13.89
N ARG A 158 -19.47 -7.22 12.78
CA ARG A 158 -18.87 -6.94 11.47
C ARG A 158 -19.05 -5.49 11.04
N GLY A 159 -20.19 -4.87 11.36
CA GLY A 159 -20.44 -3.45 11.06
C GLY A 159 -19.48 -2.49 11.78
N ARG A 160 -19.07 -2.81 13.02
CA ARG A 160 -18.10 -2.00 13.78
C ARG A 160 -16.69 -2.13 13.21
N VAL A 161 -16.31 -3.36 12.88
CA VAL A 161 -15.06 -3.66 12.17
C VAL A 161 -15.01 -2.91 10.85
N PHE A 162 -16.10 -2.93 10.08
CA PHE A 162 -16.17 -2.20 8.82
C PHE A 162 -15.95 -0.69 9.00
N VAL A 163 -16.51 -0.07 10.04
CA VAL A 163 -16.31 1.36 10.30
C VAL A 163 -14.86 1.68 10.72
N HIS A 164 -14.23 0.80 11.49
CA HIS A 164 -12.81 0.91 11.83
C HIS A 164 -11.94 0.87 10.57
N GLU A 165 -12.14 -0.13 9.71
CA GLU A 165 -11.42 -0.26 8.43
C GLU A 165 -11.76 0.87 7.44
N TRP A 166 -13.02 1.33 7.43
CA TRP A 166 -13.45 2.47 6.64
C TRP A 166 -12.70 3.76 7.02
N ALA A 167 -12.41 3.96 8.30
CA ALA A 167 -11.67 5.12 8.75
C ALA A 167 -10.22 5.09 8.24
N HIS A 168 -9.56 3.92 8.23
CA HIS A 168 -8.26 3.74 7.59
C HIS A 168 -8.32 4.00 6.08
N LEU A 169 -9.32 3.43 5.40
CA LEU A 169 -9.45 3.53 3.96
C LEU A 169 -9.73 4.96 3.54
N HIS A 170 -10.79 5.58 4.05
CA HIS A 170 -11.35 6.79 3.47
C HIS A 170 -10.70 8.07 4.02
N TRP A 171 -10.36 8.09 5.32
CA TRP A 171 -9.78 9.26 5.97
C TRP A 171 -8.29 9.15 6.25
N GLY A 172 -7.68 7.98 6.09
CA GLY A 172 -6.24 7.80 6.30
C GLY A 172 -5.81 8.07 7.74
N VAL A 173 -6.65 7.72 8.72
CA VAL A 173 -6.27 7.68 10.14
C VAL A 173 -5.57 6.35 10.45
N PHE A 174 -4.89 6.28 11.59
CA PHE A 174 -4.14 5.09 12.02
C PHE A 174 -4.65 4.56 13.35
N ASP A 175 -4.17 3.37 13.71
CA ASP A 175 -4.50 2.73 14.96
C ASP A 175 -4.03 3.53 16.18
N GLU A 176 -4.87 3.53 17.21
CA GLU A 176 -4.61 4.18 18.49
C GLU A 176 -4.12 3.19 19.56
N TYR A 177 -3.95 1.92 19.18
CA TYR A 177 -3.20 0.90 19.91
C TYR A 177 -1.82 0.66 19.28
N ASN A 178 -0.98 -0.15 19.92
CA ASN A 178 0.31 -0.57 19.37
C ASN A 178 0.65 -1.99 19.85
N ASN A 179 0.89 -2.92 18.93
CA ASN A 179 1.21 -4.32 19.27
C ASN A 179 2.65 -4.49 19.80
N ASP A 180 3.60 -3.65 19.36
CA ASP A 180 5.00 -3.70 19.80
C ASP A 180 5.22 -2.94 21.11
N LYS A 181 4.45 -1.87 21.32
CA LYS A 181 4.45 -1.03 22.52
C LYS A 181 3.04 -0.96 23.13
N PRO A 182 2.45 -2.08 23.59
CA PRO A 182 1.07 -2.11 24.13
C PRO A 182 0.93 -1.35 25.45
N PHE A 183 2.04 -1.13 26.14
CA PHE A 183 2.13 -0.38 27.38
C PHE A 183 3.26 0.63 27.31
N TYR A 184 3.10 1.74 28.02
CA TYR A 184 4.11 2.77 28.15
C TYR A 184 4.06 3.39 29.54
N ILE A 185 5.14 4.05 29.95
CA ILE A 185 5.14 4.84 31.19
C ILE A 185 4.69 6.25 30.81
N ASN A 186 3.80 6.88 31.60
CA ASN A 186 3.26 8.24 31.36
C ASN A 186 3.98 9.33 32.20
N GLY A 187 3.61 10.60 32.02
CA GLY A 187 4.22 11.78 32.64
C GLY A 187 4.45 11.65 34.15
N GLN A 188 3.52 10.99 34.83
CA GLN A 188 3.51 10.76 36.27
C GLN A 188 4.21 9.45 36.70
N ASN A 189 5.04 8.88 35.82
CA ASN A 189 5.76 7.63 36.05
C ASN A 189 4.84 6.41 36.31
N GLN A 190 3.63 6.43 35.75
CA GLN A 190 2.65 5.34 35.85
C GLN A 190 2.64 4.49 34.58
N ILE A 191 2.48 3.19 34.72
CA ILE A 191 2.28 2.29 33.59
C ILE A 191 0.87 2.51 33.04
N LYS A 192 0.77 2.79 31.74
CA LYS A 192 -0.48 2.99 31.02
C LYS A 192 -0.53 2.07 29.81
N VAL A 193 -1.75 1.76 29.40
CA VAL A 193 -2.04 1.07 28.13
C VAL A 193 -1.92 2.08 27.00
N THR A 194 -1.30 1.69 25.90
CA THR A 194 -1.25 2.51 24.68
C THR A 194 -2.65 2.58 24.07
N ARG A 195 -3.31 3.72 24.27
CA ARG A 195 -4.68 4.00 23.83
C ARG A 195 -4.95 5.50 23.80
N CYS A 196 -5.93 5.91 23.01
CA CYS A 196 -6.48 7.27 23.09
C CYS A 196 -7.19 7.50 24.43
N SER A 197 -8.39 6.96 24.63
CA SER A 197 -9.17 7.28 25.83
C SER A 197 -8.67 6.52 27.06
N SER A 198 -8.35 7.26 28.11
CA SER A 198 -8.02 6.69 29.41
C SER A 198 -9.23 6.15 30.18
N ASP A 199 -10.46 6.42 29.71
CA ASP A 199 -11.71 6.07 30.37
C ASP A 199 -12.05 4.58 30.25
N ILE A 200 -11.46 3.88 29.27
CA ILE A 200 -11.65 2.44 29.12
C ILE A 200 -11.03 1.74 30.34
N THR A 201 -11.83 1.01 31.11
CA THR A 201 -11.37 0.31 32.31
C THR A 201 -11.08 -1.17 32.01
N GLY A 202 -10.20 -1.77 32.81
CA GLY A 202 -9.77 -3.17 32.65
C GLY A 202 -8.73 -3.57 33.67
N ILE A 203 -8.21 -4.80 33.55
CA ILE A 203 -7.16 -5.35 34.42
C ILE A 203 -5.98 -5.87 33.58
N PHE A 204 -4.81 -5.91 34.22
CA PHE A 204 -3.63 -6.56 33.68
C PHE A 204 -3.64 -8.05 34.04
N VAL A 205 -3.35 -8.90 33.05
CA VAL A 205 -3.26 -10.35 33.19
C VAL A 205 -1.87 -10.79 32.76
N CYS A 206 -1.20 -11.56 33.61
CA CYS A 206 0.09 -12.19 33.39
C CYS A 206 -0.08 -13.71 33.21
N GLU A 207 1.00 -14.45 32.93
CA GLU A 207 0.99 -15.93 32.81
C GLU A 207 0.32 -16.68 33.98
N LYS A 208 0.32 -16.09 35.19
CA LYS A 208 -0.26 -16.69 36.41
C LYS A 208 -1.65 -16.14 36.76
N GLY A 209 -2.31 -15.43 35.85
CA GLY A 209 -3.61 -14.78 36.07
C GLY A 209 -3.50 -13.27 36.32
N PRO A 210 -4.51 -12.64 36.96
CA PRO A 210 -4.50 -11.21 37.28
C PRO A 210 -3.23 -10.82 38.04
N CYS A 211 -2.61 -9.72 37.64
CA CYS A 211 -1.40 -9.24 38.27
C CYS A 211 -1.39 -7.70 38.40
N PRO A 212 -0.64 -7.15 39.37
CA PRO A 212 -0.36 -5.73 39.41
C PRO A 212 0.31 -5.25 38.11
N GLN A 213 -0.01 -4.03 37.68
CA GLN A 213 0.55 -3.41 36.46
C GLN A 213 2.09 -3.44 36.41
N GLU A 214 2.74 -3.31 37.58
CA GLU A 214 4.19 -3.29 37.76
C GLU A 214 4.88 -4.58 37.31
N ASN A 215 4.15 -5.70 37.27
CA ASN A 215 4.70 -6.99 36.85
C ASN A 215 4.78 -7.15 35.32
N CYS A 216 4.18 -6.23 34.55
CA CYS A 216 4.14 -6.30 33.09
C CYS A 216 5.27 -5.53 32.39
N ILE A 217 6.05 -4.73 33.13
CA ILE A 217 7.25 -4.07 32.63
C ILE A 217 8.40 -4.38 33.58
N ILE A 218 9.41 -5.10 33.09
CA ILE A 218 10.65 -5.39 33.84
C ILE A 218 11.79 -4.68 33.13
N SER A 219 12.52 -3.81 33.83
CA SER A 219 13.70 -3.13 33.27
C SER A 219 13.46 -2.42 31.93
N LYS A 220 12.31 -1.73 31.78
CA LYS A 220 11.84 -1.04 30.55
C LYS A 220 11.50 -1.96 29.38
N LEU A 221 11.45 -3.28 29.58
CA LEU A 221 11.02 -4.26 28.59
C LEU A 221 9.67 -4.84 28.98
N PHE A 222 8.81 -4.99 27.99
CA PHE A 222 7.53 -5.68 28.12
C PHE A 222 7.79 -7.15 28.49
N LYS A 223 7.12 -7.61 29.55
CA LYS A 223 7.16 -9.03 29.91
C LYS A 223 6.23 -9.80 28.98
N GLU A 224 6.81 -10.74 28.22
CA GLU A 224 6.05 -11.63 27.34
C GLU A 224 4.93 -12.34 28.13
N GLY A 225 3.74 -12.42 27.54
CA GLY A 225 2.54 -13.01 28.19
C GLY A 225 1.70 -12.04 29.03
N CYS A 226 2.06 -10.75 29.13
CA CYS A 226 1.20 -9.74 29.75
C CYS A 226 0.16 -9.18 28.78
N MET A 227 -1.09 -9.01 29.22
CA MET A 227 -2.16 -8.41 28.42
C MET A 227 -3.07 -7.53 29.27
N PHE A 228 -3.75 -6.58 28.61
CA PHE A 228 -4.81 -5.79 29.21
C PHE A 228 -6.16 -6.30 28.73
N LEU A 229 -7.01 -6.72 29.67
CA LEU A 229 -8.36 -7.16 29.39
C LEU A 229 -9.33 -6.10 29.89
N TYR A 230 -10.16 -5.57 28.98
CA TYR A 230 -11.14 -4.53 29.33
C TYR A 230 -12.35 -5.12 30.07
N ASN A 231 -13.04 -4.26 30.81
CA ASN A 231 -14.35 -4.59 31.37
C ASN A 231 -15.44 -4.47 30.30
N ASN A 232 -16.16 -5.55 30.00
CA ASN A 232 -17.14 -5.54 28.91
C ASN A 232 -18.36 -4.67 29.22
N THR A 233 -18.62 -4.36 30.49
CA THR A 233 -19.69 -3.45 30.90
C THR A 233 -19.09 -2.16 31.45
N GLN A 234 -19.11 -1.11 30.63
CA GLN A 234 -18.60 0.22 30.98
C GLN A 234 -19.24 1.32 30.12
N ASN A 235 -18.97 2.58 30.46
CA ASN A 235 -19.57 3.76 29.82
C ASN A 235 -18.59 4.53 28.90
N ALA A 236 -17.37 4.04 28.73
CA ALA A 236 -16.38 4.69 27.87
C ALA A 236 -16.82 4.64 26.40
N THR A 237 -16.91 5.79 25.75
CA THR A 237 -17.45 5.92 24.38
C THR A 237 -16.38 6.00 23.28
N ALA A 238 -15.14 6.37 23.62
CA ALA A 238 -14.02 6.42 22.69
C ALA A 238 -12.93 5.40 23.06
N SER A 239 -12.17 4.84 22.11
CA SER A 239 -12.12 5.19 20.69
C SER A 239 -12.30 3.98 19.78
N ILE A 240 -13.00 4.16 18.65
CA ILE A 240 -13.16 3.19 17.57
C ILE A 240 -11.80 2.69 17.03
N MET A 241 -10.78 3.56 16.99
CA MET A 241 -9.44 3.20 16.50
C MET A 241 -8.59 2.47 17.56
N PHE A 242 -9.15 2.18 18.74
CA PHE A 242 -8.48 1.42 19.80
C PHE A 242 -9.22 0.12 20.15
N MET A 243 -10.54 0.18 20.40
CA MET A 243 -11.31 -0.97 20.91
C MET A 243 -12.68 -1.06 20.25
N GLN A 244 -12.69 -1.33 18.94
CA GLN A 244 -13.92 -1.40 18.13
C GLN A 244 -14.89 -2.50 18.57
N SER A 245 -14.40 -3.55 19.25
CA SER A 245 -15.22 -4.67 19.72
C SER A 245 -16.10 -4.34 20.92
N LEU A 246 -15.77 -3.30 21.70
CA LEU A 246 -16.47 -2.94 22.94
C LEU A 246 -17.76 -2.19 22.63
N SER A 247 -18.91 -2.71 23.09
CA SER A 247 -20.23 -2.19 22.74
C SER A 247 -20.47 -0.72 23.14
N SER A 248 -19.84 -0.26 24.22
CA SER A 248 -19.94 1.14 24.67
C SER A 248 -19.21 2.13 23.76
N VAL A 249 -18.21 1.66 23.01
CA VAL A 249 -17.42 2.49 22.10
C VAL A 249 -18.27 2.83 20.87
N VAL A 250 -18.56 4.11 20.69
CA VAL A 250 -19.40 4.65 19.61
C VAL A 250 -18.83 5.95 19.02
N GLU A 251 -17.68 6.42 19.48
CA GLU A 251 -17.04 7.67 19.05
C GLU A 251 -15.59 7.44 18.61
N PHE A 252 -15.15 8.27 17.65
CA PHE A 252 -13.72 8.45 17.38
C PHE A 252 -13.08 9.30 18.48
N CYS A 253 -11.81 9.04 18.76
CA CYS A 253 -10.99 9.86 19.62
C CYS A 253 -11.02 11.34 19.21
N ASN A 254 -11.32 12.22 20.16
CA ASN A 254 -11.44 13.65 19.96
C ASN A 254 -10.52 14.41 20.94
N ALA A 255 -10.40 15.73 20.80
CA ALA A 255 -9.53 16.55 21.65
C ALA A 255 -9.71 16.33 23.18
N SER A 256 -10.92 16.01 23.67
CA SER A 256 -11.17 15.75 25.10
C SER A 256 -10.77 14.35 25.58
N THR A 257 -10.75 13.37 24.68
CA THR A 257 -10.40 11.97 25.00
C THR A 257 -8.99 11.61 24.56
N HIS A 258 -8.36 12.46 23.75
CA HIS A 258 -7.07 12.23 23.12
C HIS A 258 -5.92 12.20 24.11
N ASN A 259 -5.03 11.24 23.90
CA ASN A 259 -3.84 11.05 24.71
C ASN A 259 -2.61 11.16 23.82
N GLN A 260 -2.01 12.34 23.82
CA GLN A 260 -0.85 12.66 22.99
C GLN A 260 0.43 11.94 23.43
N GLU A 261 0.47 11.40 24.66
CA GLU A 261 1.64 10.66 25.15
C GLU A 261 1.66 9.19 24.68
N ALA A 262 0.53 8.65 24.20
CA ALA A 262 0.44 7.26 23.81
C ALA A 262 1.32 7.00 22.56
N PRO A 263 2.25 6.01 22.59
CA PRO A 263 3.11 5.68 21.46
C PRO A 263 2.36 4.83 20.42
N ASN A 264 1.29 5.38 19.85
CA ASN A 264 0.52 4.77 18.79
C ASN A 264 0.82 5.41 17.42
N LEU A 265 0.41 4.73 16.35
CA LEU A 265 0.73 5.15 14.99
C LEU A 265 -0.02 6.42 14.60
N GLN A 266 -1.24 6.63 15.12
CA GLN A 266 -1.99 7.87 14.94
C GLN A 266 -1.18 9.09 15.42
N ASN A 267 -0.65 9.07 16.63
CA ASN A 267 0.17 10.15 17.18
C ASN A 267 1.45 10.35 16.36
N GLN A 268 2.13 9.26 15.99
CA GLN A 268 3.37 9.31 15.23
C GLN A 268 3.19 9.93 13.84
N MET A 269 2.17 9.49 13.10
CA MET A 269 1.96 9.84 11.69
C MET A 269 1.17 11.14 11.51
N CYS A 270 0.22 11.41 12.41
CA CYS A 270 -0.68 12.57 12.34
C CYS A 270 -0.24 13.74 13.23
N SER A 271 1.04 13.80 13.61
CA SER A 271 1.60 14.92 14.38
C SER A 271 0.84 15.17 15.69
N LEU A 272 0.57 14.08 16.44
CA LEU A 272 -0.13 14.07 17.74
C LEU A 272 -1.59 14.54 17.71
N ARG A 273 -2.23 14.54 16.54
CA ARG A 273 -3.64 14.91 16.37
C ARG A 273 -4.55 13.70 16.54
N SER A 274 -5.73 13.93 17.10
CA SER A 274 -6.72 12.87 17.32
C SER A 274 -7.30 12.39 15.98
N ALA A 275 -7.82 11.16 15.95
CA ALA A 275 -8.49 10.63 14.77
C ALA A 275 -9.64 11.55 14.30
N TRP A 276 -10.44 12.08 15.24
CA TRP A 276 -11.55 12.97 14.90
C TRP A 276 -11.10 14.29 14.26
N ASP A 277 -9.97 14.86 14.68
CA ASP A 277 -9.47 16.11 14.09
C ASP A 277 -9.15 15.91 12.59
N ILE A 278 -8.50 14.79 12.26
CA ILE A 278 -8.19 14.42 10.86
C ILE A 278 -9.46 14.19 10.05
N ILE A 279 -10.43 13.46 10.63
CA ILE A 279 -11.72 13.17 9.99
C ILE A 279 -12.47 14.48 9.68
N THR A 280 -12.54 15.42 10.63
CA THR A 280 -13.28 16.68 10.45
C THR A 280 -12.64 17.67 9.47
N GLU A 281 -11.35 17.54 9.19
CA GLU A 281 -10.66 18.34 8.17
C GLU A 281 -10.78 17.74 6.76
N SER A 282 -11.29 16.52 6.65
CA SER A 282 -11.50 15.90 5.33
C SER A 282 -12.58 16.64 4.53
N ALA A 283 -12.52 16.50 3.21
CA ALA A 283 -13.45 17.16 2.29
C ALA A 283 -14.93 16.83 2.58
N ASP A 284 -15.19 15.67 3.19
CA ASP A 284 -16.52 15.21 3.58
C ASP A 284 -17.20 16.13 4.61
N PHE A 285 -16.43 16.73 5.51
CA PHE A 285 -16.95 17.53 6.63
C PHE A 285 -17.01 19.03 6.34
N ASN A 286 -16.43 19.48 5.22
CA ASN A 286 -16.56 20.86 4.76
C ASN A 286 -18.01 21.23 4.42
N HIS A 287 -18.82 20.26 3.96
CA HIS A 287 -20.19 20.50 3.51
C HIS A 287 -21.24 19.53 4.09
N SER A 288 -20.87 18.59 4.97
CA SER A 288 -21.83 17.73 5.65
C SER A 288 -22.30 18.36 6.97
N PHE A 289 -23.60 18.58 7.11
CA PHE A 289 -24.20 19.11 8.33
C PHE A 289 -24.87 17.98 9.13
N PRO A 290 -24.89 18.04 10.48
CA PRO A 290 -25.63 17.06 11.27
C PRO A 290 -27.10 17.00 10.84
N MET A 291 -27.63 15.80 10.69
CA MET A 291 -29.03 15.60 10.30
C MET A 291 -29.95 15.94 11.48
N ASN A 292 -30.89 16.86 11.26
CA ASN A 292 -31.84 17.34 12.26
C ASN A 292 -32.81 16.24 12.72
N GLY A 293 -33.32 16.36 13.96
CA GLY A 293 -34.28 15.42 14.55
C GLY A 293 -33.63 14.19 15.16
N THR A 294 -34.46 13.19 15.52
CA THR A 294 -34.04 11.91 16.12
C THR A 294 -34.07 10.75 15.12
N GLU A 295 -34.51 10.99 13.88
CA GLU A 295 -34.68 9.98 12.85
C GLU A 295 -33.35 9.30 12.47
N LEU A 296 -33.40 8.00 12.15
CA LEU A 296 -32.24 7.26 11.65
C LEU A 296 -32.09 7.47 10.15
N PRO A 297 -30.86 7.36 9.60
CA PRO A 297 -30.67 7.40 8.15
C PRO A 297 -31.40 6.23 7.48
N PRO A 298 -31.83 6.38 6.22
CA PRO A 298 -32.41 5.26 5.48
C PRO A 298 -31.38 4.12 5.35
N PRO A 299 -31.81 2.85 5.37
CA PRO A 299 -30.90 1.73 5.13
C PRO A 299 -30.29 1.83 3.73
N PRO A 300 -29.05 1.35 3.53
CA PRO A 300 -28.40 1.36 2.23
C PRO A 300 -29.17 0.52 1.20
N THR A 301 -29.17 0.97 -0.04
CA THR A 301 -29.64 0.20 -1.19
C THR A 301 -28.48 -0.57 -1.80
N PHE A 302 -28.76 -1.79 -2.25
CA PHE A 302 -27.76 -2.69 -2.81
C PHE A 302 -28.13 -3.08 -4.23
N SER A 303 -27.17 -2.88 -5.14
CA SER A 303 -27.24 -3.38 -6.51
C SER A 303 -26.25 -4.53 -6.68
N LEU A 304 -26.76 -5.67 -7.13
CA LEU A 304 -25.93 -6.83 -7.47
C LEU A 304 -25.60 -6.75 -8.96
N ILE A 305 -24.32 -6.69 -9.27
CA ILE A 305 -23.82 -6.57 -10.64
C ILE A 305 -22.91 -7.74 -10.97
N GLN A 306 -22.98 -8.23 -12.19
CA GLN A 306 -22.10 -9.30 -12.68
C GLN A 306 -21.55 -8.92 -14.05
N ALA A 307 -20.28 -9.25 -14.28
CA ALA A 307 -19.67 -9.08 -15.58
C ALA A 307 -20.39 -9.96 -16.61
N GLY A 308 -20.80 -9.38 -17.73
CA GLY A 308 -21.30 -10.11 -18.89
C GLY A 308 -20.16 -10.59 -19.79
N ASP A 309 -20.48 -10.88 -21.05
CA ASP A 309 -19.47 -11.18 -22.07
C ASP A 309 -18.44 -10.04 -22.17
N LYS A 310 -17.16 -10.41 -22.21
CA LYS A 310 -16.07 -9.44 -22.34
C LYS A 310 -16.06 -8.89 -23.76
N VAL A 311 -16.14 -7.57 -23.89
CA VAL A 311 -16.14 -6.86 -25.18
C VAL A 311 -15.02 -5.83 -25.18
N VAL A 312 -14.09 -5.97 -26.12
CA VAL A 312 -12.97 -5.05 -26.32
C VAL A 312 -13.04 -4.46 -27.72
N CYS A 313 -12.75 -3.18 -27.88
CA CYS A 313 -12.60 -2.56 -29.20
C CYS A 313 -11.29 -1.78 -29.27
N LEU A 314 -10.45 -2.13 -30.25
CA LEU A 314 -9.26 -1.36 -30.58
C LEU A 314 -9.67 -0.15 -31.42
N VAL A 315 -9.30 1.06 -30.99
CA VAL A 315 -9.59 2.32 -31.70
C VAL A 315 -8.25 2.95 -32.09
N LEU A 316 -7.86 2.73 -33.35
CA LEU A 316 -6.48 2.91 -33.82
C LEU A 316 -6.33 4.12 -34.74
N ASP A 317 -5.47 5.05 -34.37
CA ASP A 317 -5.12 6.21 -35.19
C ASP A 317 -4.29 5.78 -36.43
N VAL A 318 -4.70 6.27 -37.59
CA VAL A 318 -4.01 6.09 -38.88
C VAL A 318 -3.77 7.45 -39.57
N SER A 319 -3.83 8.55 -38.83
CA SER A 319 -3.56 9.90 -39.32
C SER A 319 -2.12 10.06 -39.83
N SER A 320 -1.85 11.18 -40.51
CA SER A 320 -0.53 11.47 -41.08
C SER A 320 0.62 11.42 -40.05
N LYS A 321 0.34 11.79 -38.79
CA LYS A 321 1.31 11.75 -37.68
C LYS A 321 1.78 10.36 -37.30
N MET A 322 1.05 9.31 -37.68
CA MET A 322 1.45 7.93 -37.45
C MET A 322 2.60 7.47 -38.36
N ALA A 323 2.97 8.26 -39.38
CA ALA A 323 4.12 8.02 -40.24
C ALA A 323 5.46 8.42 -39.58
N GLU A 324 5.42 9.26 -38.56
CA GLU A 324 6.61 9.72 -37.82
C GLU A 324 7.12 8.63 -36.89
N ALA A 325 8.44 8.55 -36.69
CA ALA A 325 9.11 7.70 -35.69
C ALA A 325 8.60 6.24 -35.63
N ASP A 326 8.27 5.65 -36.78
CA ASP A 326 7.72 4.29 -36.90
C ASP A 326 6.49 4.03 -35.99
N ARG A 327 5.70 5.06 -35.66
CA ARG A 327 4.56 4.97 -34.74
C ARG A 327 3.53 3.93 -35.19
N LEU A 328 3.16 3.89 -36.47
CA LEU A 328 2.23 2.89 -37.00
C LEU A 328 2.78 1.45 -36.86
N LEU A 329 4.06 1.23 -37.17
CA LEU A 329 4.68 -0.08 -37.02
C LEU A 329 4.67 -0.53 -35.56
N ARG A 330 5.06 0.36 -34.63
CA ARG A 330 5.02 0.07 -33.20
C ARG A 330 3.61 -0.27 -32.73
N LEU A 331 2.60 0.47 -33.22
CA LEU A 331 1.19 0.21 -32.96
C LEU A 331 0.78 -1.18 -33.45
N GLN A 332 1.14 -1.54 -34.68
CA GLN A 332 0.84 -2.86 -35.24
C GLN A 332 1.49 -3.99 -34.44
N GLN A 333 2.76 -3.83 -34.06
CA GLN A 333 3.49 -4.80 -33.22
C GLN A 333 2.81 -5.00 -31.87
N ALA A 334 2.44 -3.91 -31.19
CA ALA A 334 1.80 -3.97 -29.88
C ALA A 334 0.35 -4.49 -29.96
N ALA A 335 -0.39 -4.13 -31.01
CA ALA A 335 -1.73 -4.65 -31.24
C ALA A 335 -1.72 -6.14 -31.61
N GLU A 336 -0.75 -6.61 -32.41
CA GLU A 336 -0.54 -8.05 -32.66
C GLU A 336 -0.24 -8.78 -31.35
N PHE A 337 0.68 -8.26 -30.55
CA PHE A 337 0.98 -8.81 -29.21
C PHE A 337 -0.28 -8.92 -28.34
N TYR A 338 -1.07 -7.85 -28.28
CA TYR A 338 -2.30 -7.83 -27.50
C TYR A 338 -3.30 -8.89 -27.97
N LEU A 339 -3.61 -8.91 -29.27
CA LEU A 339 -4.57 -9.85 -29.88
C LEU A 339 -4.09 -11.31 -29.81
N MET A 340 -2.79 -11.56 -29.93
CA MET A 340 -2.25 -12.92 -29.92
C MET A 340 -2.03 -13.47 -28.52
N GLN A 341 -1.71 -12.61 -27.53
CA GLN A 341 -1.19 -13.07 -26.22
C GLN A 341 -2.00 -12.60 -25.02
N ILE A 342 -2.48 -11.34 -25.02
CA ILE A 342 -3.09 -10.72 -23.85
C ILE A 342 -4.59 -10.99 -23.77
N VAL A 343 -5.32 -10.83 -24.88
CA VAL A 343 -6.77 -10.99 -24.88
C VAL A 343 -7.15 -12.43 -24.53
N GLU A 344 -8.04 -12.60 -23.57
CA GLU A 344 -8.51 -13.92 -23.12
C GLU A 344 -9.45 -14.57 -24.13
N ILE A 345 -9.49 -15.91 -24.14
CA ILE A 345 -10.49 -16.67 -24.92
C ILE A 345 -11.91 -16.27 -24.50
N HIS A 346 -12.86 -16.45 -25.41
CA HIS A 346 -14.26 -16.04 -25.31
C HIS A 346 -14.53 -14.53 -25.24
N THR A 347 -13.49 -13.69 -25.34
CA THR A 347 -13.64 -12.23 -25.51
C THR A 347 -14.08 -11.89 -26.93
N PHE A 348 -15.07 -11.00 -27.06
CA PHE A 348 -15.45 -10.39 -28.32
C PHE A 348 -14.56 -9.18 -28.60
N VAL A 349 -13.93 -9.17 -29.78
CA VAL A 349 -13.02 -8.09 -30.19
C VAL A 349 -13.53 -7.40 -31.44
N GLY A 350 -13.60 -6.07 -31.38
CA GLY A 350 -13.81 -5.19 -32.52
C GLY A 350 -12.56 -4.39 -32.85
N ILE A 351 -12.45 -3.91 -34.09
CA ILE A 351 -11.36 -3.03 -34.52
C ILE A 351 -11.95 -1.87 -35.32
N ALA A 352 -11.68 -0.65 -34.87
CA ALA A 352 -11.95 0.59 -35.57
C ALA A 352 -10.65 1.34 -35.81
N SER A 353 -10.55 2.01 -36.95
CA SER A 353 -9.44 2.91 -37.27
C SER A 353 -9.96 4.31 -37.54
N PHE A 354 -9.13 5.33 -37.36
CA PHE A 354 -9.55 6.70 -37.65
C PHE A 354 -8.42 7.61 -38.14
N SER A 355 -8.81 8.56 -38.99
CA SER A 355 -8.06 9.77 -39.31
C SER A 355 -9.07 10.93 -39.21
N SER A 356 -9.27 11.72 -40.26
CA SER A 356 -10.35 12.72 -40.34
C SER A 356 -11.76 12.11 -40.31
N LYS A 357 -11.87 10.79 -40.54
CA LYS A 357 -13.10 9.99 -40.42
C LYS A 357 -12.79 8.66 -39.73
N GLY A 358 -13.79 8.07 -39.09
CA GLY A 358 -13.71 6.73 -38.51
C GLY A 358 -14.15 5.64 -39.49
N GLU A 359 -13.54 4.46 -39.40
CA GLU A 359 -13.82 3.27 -40.20
C GLU A 359 -13.86 2.03 -39.30
N ILE A 360 -14.81 1.12 -39.54
CA ILE A 360 -14.86 -0.18 -38.86
C ILE A 360 -14.05 -1.16 -39.69
N ARG A 361 -12.97 -1.69 -39.12
CA ARG A 361 -12.08 -2.68 -39.75
C ARG A 361 -12.53 -4.10 -39.48
N ALA A 362 -13.01 -4.35 -38.25
CA ALA A 362 -13.58 -5.63 -37.86
C ALA A 362 -14.83 -5.41 -37.00
N GLN A 363 -15.89 -6.15 -37.32
CA GLN A 363 -17.04 -6.31 -36.42
C GLN A 363 -16.62 -7.17 -35.21
N LEU A 364 -17.49 -7.26 -34.20
CA LEU A 364 -17.24 -8.11 -33.04
C LEU A 364 -17.04 -9.57 -33.46
N HIS A 365 -15.83 -10.07 -33.23
CA HIS A 365 -15.46 -11.46 -33.46
C HIS A 365 -15.03 -12.08 -32.13
N GLN A 366 -15.59 -13.24 -31.78
CA GLN A 366 -15.23 -13.93 -30.55
C GLN A 366 -13.96 -14.75 -30.73
N ILE A 367 -13.01 -14.60 -29.81
CA ILE A 367 -11.76 -15.38 -29.85
C ILE A 367 -11.99 -16.75 -29.22
N ASN A 368 -12.05 -17.80 -30.05
CA ASN A 368 -12.15 -19.18 -29.58
C ASN A 368 -10.93 -20.03 -29.94
N SER A 369 -10.09 -19.55 -30.87
CA SER A 369 -8.94 -20.26 -31.41
C SER A 369 -7.79 -19.31 -31.79
N ASN A 370 -6.61 -19.87 -32.10
CA ASN A 370 -5.49 -19.09 -32.63
C ASN A 370 -5.76 -18.55 -34.04
N ASP A 371 -6.64 -19.19 -34.82
CA ASP A 371 -6.98 -18.70 -36.15
C ASP A 371 -7.90 -17.49 -36.09
N ASP A 372 -8.79 -17.41 -35.09
CA ASP A 372 -9.56 -16.19 -34.78
C ASP A 372 -8.62 -15.01 -34.45
N ARG A 373 -7.56 -15.27 -33.69
CA ARG A 373 -6.55 -14.24 -33.36
C ARG A 373 -5.83 -13.76 -34.60
N LYS A 374 -5.36 -14.68 -35.46
CA LYS A 374 -4.71 -14.32 -36.74
C LYS A 374 -5.65 -13.55 -37.67
N LEU A 375 -6.93 -13.92 -37.71
CA LEU A 375 -7.94 -13.21 -38.48
C LEU A 375 -8.07 -11.76 -38.00
N LEU A 376 -8.17 -11.53 -36.69
CA LEU A 376 -8.19 -10.18 -36.12
C LEU A 376 -6.92 -9.38 -36.42
N VAL A 377 -5.74 -10.01 -36.35
CA VAL A 377 -4.46 -9.39 -36.72
C VAL A 377 -4.45 -8.97 -38.20
N SER A 378 -5.09 -9.74 -39.09
CA SER A 378 -5.19 -9.40 -40.51
C SER A 378 -6.02 -8.15 -40.80
N TYR A 379 -6.87 -7.72 -39.85
CA TYR A 379 -7.67 -6.49 -39.95
C TYR A 379 -6.96 -5.24 -39.41
N LEU A 380 -5.73 -5.36 -38.88
CA LEU A 380 -4.97 -4.21 -38.42
C LEU A 380 -4.65 -3.25 -39.58
N PRO A 381 -4.68 -1.93 -39.36
CA PRO A 381 -4.43 -0.95 -40.41
C PRO A 381 -2.99 -1.08 -40.92
N THR A 382 -2.81 -1.12 -42.25
CA THR A 382 -1.50 -1.30 -42.90
C THR A 382 -0.87 -0.01 -43.42
N THR A 383 -1.66 1.05 -43.57
CA THR A 383 -1.24 2.31 -44.19
C THR A 383 -1.73 3.51 -43.40
N VAL A 384 -0.96 4.59 -43.46
CA VAL A 384 -1.37 5.91 -42.96
C VAL A 384 -2.20 6.66 -43.99
N SER A 385 -3.16 7.45 -43.52
CA SER A 385 -3.95 8.40 -44.32
C SER A 385 -3.15 9.68 -44.53
N ALA A 386 -2.48 9.79 -45.69
CA ALA A 386 -1.68 10.96 -46.03
C ALA A 386 -2.51 12.27 -45.98
N GLY A 387 -1.97 13.29 -45.31
CA GLY A 387 -2.60 14.61 -45.20
C GLY A 387 -3.86 14.70 -44.33
N ALA A 388 -4.27 13.60 -43.68
CA ALA A 388 -5.42 13.61 -42.79
C ALA A 388 -4.98 13.88 -41.33
N GLU A 389 -5.69 14.78 -40.67
CA GLU A 389 -5.60 15.03 -39.22
C GLU A 389 -6.35 13.93 -38.45
N ALA A 390 -6.09 13.81 -37.16
CA ALA A 390 -6.75 12.84 -36.28
C ALA A 390 -8.10 13.38 -35.80
N SER A 391 -9.17 12.57 -35.89
CA SER A 391 -10.47 12.82 -35.25
C SER A 391 -10.79 11.67 -34.29
N ILE A 392 -10.40 11.83 -33.03
CA ILE A 392 -10.59 10.87 -31.94
C ILE A 392 -12.08 10.59 -31.75
N CYS A 393 -12.91 11.63 -31.75
CA CYS A 393 -14.36 11.46 -31.59
C CYS A 393 -14.99 10.64 -32.73
N SER A 394 -14.47 10.75 -33.96
CA SER A 394 -14.93 9.93 -35.08
C SER A 394 -14.54 8.45 -34.90
N GLY A 395 -13.34 8.20 -34.38
CA GLY A 395 -12.88 6.85 -34.03
C GLY A 395 -13.71 6.24 -32.92
N LEU A 396 -13.90 6.96 -31.81
CA LEU A 396 -14.71 6.49 -30.67
C LEU A 396 -16.16 6.22 -31.07
N LYS A 397 -16.77 7.08 -31.90
CA LYS A 397 -18.11 6.85 -32.43
C LYS A 397 -18.21 5.53 -33.19
N LYS A 398 -17.22 5.19 -34.02
CA LYS A 398 -17.18 3.90 -34.72
C LYS A 398 -16.88 2.74 -33.77
N GLY A 399 -16.05 2.94 -32.76
CA GLY A 399 -15.86 1.97 -31.70
C GLY A 399 -17.18 1.64 -31.00
N PHE A 400 -17.96 2.66 -30.60
CA PHE A 400 -19.27 2.49 -29.97
C PHE A 400 -20.26 1.75 -30.88
N GLU A 401 -20.31 2.13 -32.17
CA GLU A 401 -21.13 1.43 -33.17
C GLU A 401 -20.79 -0.07 -33.28
N VAL A 402 -19.54 -0.47 -33.05
CA VAL A 402 -19.13 -1.88 -33.05
C VAL A 402 -19.60 -2.59 -31.79
N VAL A 403 -19.32 -2.03 -30.60
CA VAL A 403 -19.60 -2.71 -29.33
C VAL A 403 -21.10 -2.76 -29.01
N GLU A 404 -21.88 -1.77 -29.47
CA GLU A 404 -23.32 -1.71 -29.26
C GLU A 404 -24.09 -2.78 -30.04
N LYS A 405 -23.49 -3.41 -31.07
CA LYS A 405 -24.15 -4.46 -31.84
C LYS A 405 -24.47 -5.72 -31.05
N LEU A 406 -23.71 -6.03 -30.01
CA LEU A 406 -23.94 -7.24 -29.22
C LEU A 406 -25.14 -7.11 -28.28
N ASN A 407 -25.26 -5.97 -27.60
CA ASN A 407 -26.18 -5.81 -26.46
C ASN A 407 -27.05 -4.54 -26.55
N GLY A 408 -26.99 -3.80 -27.65
CA GLY A 408 -27.68 -2.50 -27.84
C GLY A 408 -27.11 -1.35 -27.02
N LYS A 409 -26.14 -1.62 -26.13
CA LYS A 409 -25.46 -0.64 -25.27
C LYS A 409 -23.98 -1.00 -25.14
N ALA A 410 -23.15 0.01 -24.90
CA ALA A 410 -21.70 -0.15 -24.71
C ALA A 410 -21.28 -0.43 -23.25
N TYR A 411 -22.22 -0.76 -22.37
CA TYR A 411 -21.96 -1.02 -20.95
C TYR A 411 -20.97 -2.17 -20.75
N GLY A 412 -19.94 -1.95 -19.92
CA GLY A 412 -18.94 -2.99 -19.63
C GLY A 412 -17.91 -3.19 -20.73
N SER A 413 -18.03 -2.50 -21.86
CA SER A 413 -17.05 -2.62 -22.95
C SER A 413 -15.79 -1.82 -22.67
N VAL A 414 -14.67 -2.31 -23.18
CA VAL A 414 -13.35 -1.72 -23.02
C VAL A 414 -12.87 -1.18 -24.37
N MET A 415 -12.62 0.12 -24.44
CA MET A 415 -12.03 0.78 -25.59
C MET A 415 -10.54 0.99 -25.35
N ILE A 416 -9.70 0.63 -26.31
CA ILE A 416 -8.26 0.93 -26.28
C ILE A 416 -7.98 1.94 -27.39
N LEU A 417 -7.88 3.21 -26.99
CA LEU A 417 -7.61 4.33 -27.87
C LEU A 417 -6.11 4.57 -27.98
N VAL A 418 -5.55 4.40 -29.18
CA VAL A 418 -4.14 4.69 -29.47
C VAL A 418 -4.08 5.84 -30.46
N THR A 419 -3.41 6.94 -30.09
CA THR A 419 -3.39 8.16 -30.90
C THR A 419 -2.13 9.00 -30.70
N SER A 420 -1.71 9.72 -31.74
CA SER A 420 -0.68 10.76 -31.62
C SER A 420 -1.22 12.06 -31.00
N GLY A 421 -2.54 12.19 -30.78
CA GLY A 421 -3.11 13.28 -30.00
C GLY A 421 -2.96 14.66 -30.66
N ASP A 422 -3.41 14.84 -31.89
CA ASP A 422 -3.48 16.18 -32.51
C ASP A 422 -4.95 16.58 -32.79
N ASP A 423 -5.86 16.24 -31.87
CA ASP A 423 -7.29 16.54 -31.99
C ASP A 423 -7.73 17.55 -30.94
N LYS A 424 -8.05 18.77 -31.39
CA LYS A 424 -8.53 19.87 -30.52
C LYS A 424 -10.03 19.77 -30.18
N HIS A 425 -10.72 18.74 -30.68
CA HIS A 425 -12.17 18.59 -30.59
C HIS A 425 -12.63 17.42 -29.72
N ILE A 426 -11.74 16.88 -28.86
CA ILE A 426 -12.06 15.77 -27.93
C ILE A 426 -13.27 16.09 -27.05
N SER A 427 -13.44 17.35 -26.64
CA SER A 427 -14.59 17.81 -25.84
C SER A 427 -15.94 17.48 -26.47
N ASN A 428 -16.01 17.34 -27.80
CA ASN A 428 -17.27 17.10 -28.52
C ASN A 428 -17.87 15.72 -28.26
N CYS A 429 -17.07 14.74 -27.86
CA CYS A 429 -17.53 13.38 -27.55
C CYS A 429 -17.47 13.04 -26.06
N LEU A 430 -17.03 13.95 -25.19
CA LEU A 430 -16.91 13.70 -23.75
C LEU A 430 -18.24 13.23 -23.14
N LEU A 431 -19.36 13.89 -23.45
CA LEU A 431 -20.68 13.47 -22.95
C LEU A 431 -21.10 12.08 -23.45
N THR A 432 -20.78 11.74 -24.70
CA THR A 432 -21.06 10.42 -25.26
C THR A 432 -20.20 9.36 -24.57
N VAL A 433 -18.93 9.66 -24.32
CA VAL A 433 -18.01 8.80 -23.57
C VAL A 433 -18.51 8.55 -22.15
N LEU A 434 -18.89 9.60 -21.43
CA LEU A 434 -19.39 9.48 -20.05
C LEU A 434 -20.69 8.65 -19.99
N SER A 435 -21.64 8.90 -20.90
CA SER A 435 -22.92 8.18 -20.93
C SER A 435 -22.83 6.75 -21.48
N SER A 436 -21.73 6.38 -22.14
CA SER A 436 -21.55 5.06 -22.75
C SER A 436 -21.51 3.90 -21.76
N GLY A 437 -21.09 4.16 -20.51
CA GLY A 437 -20.81 3.12 -19.51
C GLY A 437 -19.64 2.20 -19.90
N SER A 438 -18.78 2.62 -20.83
CA SER A 438 -17.56 1.91 -21.24
C SER A 438 -16.34 2.43 -20.48
N THR A 439 -15.27 1.62 -20.46
CA THR A 439 -13.94 2.03 -19.95
C THR A 439 -13.04 2.38 -21.13
N ILE A 440 -12.38 3.55 -21.13
CA ILE A 440 -11.48 3.97 -22.21
C ILE A 440 -10.05 4.02 -21.71
N HIS A 441 -9.20 3.10 -22.19
CA HIS A 441 -7.76 3.21 -22.04
C HIS A 441 -7.19 4.13 -23.12
N SER A 442 -6.29 5.04 -22.74
CA SER A 442 -5.62 5.94 -23.68
C SER A 442 -4.12 5.66 -23.75
N ILE A 443 -3.59 5.58 -24.97
CA ILE A 443 -2.17 5.46 -25.24
C ILE A 443 -1.78 6.63 -26.15
N ALA A 444 -1.14 7.63 -25.55
CA ALA A 444 -0.67 8.83 -26.22
C ALA A 444 0.72 8.61 -26.83
N LEU A 445 0.90 8.94 -28.12
CA LEU A 445 2.15 8.74 -28.84
C LEU A 445 2.85 10.07 -29.15
N GLY A 446 4.14 10.15 -28.85
CA GLY A 446 4.98 11.28 -29.24
C GLY A 446 4.68 12.59 -28.51
N SER A 447 5.31 13.66 -28.98
CA SER A 447 5.39 14.94 -28.26
C SER A 447 4.26 15.95 -28.56
N SER A 448 3.17 15.52 -29.21
CA SER A 448 2.03 16.41 -29.49
C SER A 448 1.21 16.60 -28.21
N VAL A 449 1.29 17.81 -27.66
CA VAL A 449 0.52 18.28 -26.51
C VAL A 449 -0.95 18.35 -26.90
N VAL A 450 -1.74 17.34 -26.52
CA VAL A 450 -3.17 17.38 -26.85
C VAL A 450 -4.04 18.07 -25.83
N GLN A 451 -3.77 18.18 -24.53
CA GLN A 451 -4.80 18.61 -23.54
C GLN A 451 -6.07 17.73 -23.61
N ASN A 452 -6.45 17.10 -22.50
CA ASN A 452 -7.76 16.43 -22.33
C ASN A 452 -7.90 15.00 -22.90
N LEU A 453 -6.88 14.38 -23.50
CA LEU A 453 -6.95 12.94 -23.84
C LEU A 453 -7.03 12.08 -22.58
N GLU A 454 -6.26 12.47 -21.56
CA GLU A 454 -6.19 11.80 -20.27
C GLU A 454 -7.51 11.90 -19.51
N GLU A 455 -8.30 12.97 -19.72
CA GLU A 455 -9.63 13.14 -19.12
C GLU A 455 -10.58 12.02 -19.51
N LEU A 456 -10.50 11.53 -20.76
CA LEU A 456 -11.34 10.41 -21.22
C LEU A 456 -11.09 9.16 -20.37
N SER A 457 -9.83 8.83 -20.13
CA SER A 457 -9.45 7.69 -19.29
C SER A 457 -9.78 7.94 -17.83
N GLN A 458 -9.45 9.11 -17.30
CA GLN A 458 -9.73 9.47 -15.91
C GLN A 458 -11.22 9.35 -15.58
N HIS A 459 -12.10 9.92 -16.41
CA HIS A 459 -13.54 9.90 -16.14
C HIS A 459 -14.21 8.55 -16.39
N THR A 460 -13.62 7.68 -17.23
CA THR A 460 -14.13 6.32 -17.45
C THR A 460 -13.47 5.27 -16.55
N GLY A 461 -12.53 5.70 -15.70
CA GLY A 461 -11.68 4.83 -14.88
C GLY A 461 -10.76 3.93 -15.72
N GLY A 462 -10.40 4.35 -16.92
CA GLY A 462 -9.41 3.67 -17.75
C GLY A 462 -7.98 4.05 -17.38
N LEU A 463 -7.06 3.16 -17.73
CA LEU A 463 -5.61 3.39 -17.63
C LEU A 463 -5.14 4.35 -18.73
N LYS A 464 -4.09 5.10 -18.45
CA LYS A 464 -3.46 6.03 -19.37
C LYS A 464 -1.97 5.76 -19.50
N PHE A 465 -1.48 5.87 -20.71
CA PHE A 465 -0.10 5.59 -21.05
C PHE A 465 0.46 6.64 -22.00
N PHE A 466 1.77 6.82 -21.92
CA PHE A 466 2.54 7.67 -22.80
C PHE A 466 3.65 6.83 -23.44
N VAL A 467 3.83 6.96 -24.74
CA VAL A 467 4.88 6.28 -25.50
C VAL A 467 5.78 7.34 -26.16
N PRO A 468 7.03 7.48 -25.72
CA PRO A 468 7.96 8.43 -26.33
C PRO A 468 8.39 7.96 -27.74
N ASP A 469 8.86 8.89 -28.56
CA ASP A 469 9.42 8.59 -29.90
C ASP A 469 10.87 8.13 -29.83
N LYS A 470 11.12 7.13 -28.98
CA LYS A 470 12.42 6.46 -28.84
C LYS A 470 12.35 5.08 -29.49
N SER A 471 13.30 4.79 -30.39
CA SER A 471 13.31 3.56 -31.19
C SER A 471 13.43 2.30 -30.34
N ASP A 472 14.17 2.36 -29.23
CA ASP A 472 14.43 1.28 -28.28
C ASP A 472 13.37 1.14 -27.17
N SER A 473 12.44 2.09 -27.03
CA SER A 473 11.39 2.02 -26.01
C SER A 473 10.37 0.89 -26.27
N ASN A 474 10.07 0.11 -25.22
CA ASN A 474 9.02 -0.92 -25.22
C ASN A 474 7.69 -0.44 -24.63
N SER A 475 7.58 0.85 -24.28
CA SER A 475 6.46 1.40 -23.50
C SER A 475 5.08 1.13 -24.10
N MET A 476 4.98 0.98 -25.43
CA MET A 476 3.72 0.61 -26.08
C MET A 476 3.31 -0.85 -25.82
N ILE A 477 4.24 -1.81 -25.93
CA ILE A 477 3.98 -3.21 -25.58
C ILE A 477 3.66 -3.33 -24.09
N ASP A 478 4.41 -2.62 -23.24
CA ASP A 478 4.19 -2.59 -21.80
C ASP A 478 2.80 -2.03 -21.45
N ALA A 479 2.35 -0.99 -22.15
CA ALA A 479 1.00 -0.44 -22.01
C ALA A 479 -0.09 -1.47 -22.35
N PHE A 480 0.01 -2.12 -23.52
CA PHE A 480 -0.93 -3.18 -23.91
C PHE A 480 -0.88 -4.38 -22.96
N SER A 481 0.29 -4.73 -22.42
CA SER A 481 0.43 -5.81 -21.44
C SER A 481 -0.25 -5.49 -20.11
N ARG A 482 -0.30 -4.21 -19.71
CA ARG A 482 -0.93 -3.77 -18.44
C ARG A 482 -2.45 -3.71 -18.50
N ILE A 483 -3.04 -3.61 -19.70
CA ILE A 483 -4.50 -3.61 -19.92
C ILE A 483 -5.04 -5.03 -19.74
N SER A 484 -5.39 -5.36 -18.49
CA SER A 484 -5.95 -6.65 -18.08
C SER A 484 -7.47 -6.69 -18.26
N SER A 485 -8.08 -7.86 -18.01
CA SER A 485 -9.54 -7.99 -17.98
C SER A 485 -10.21 -7.46 -16.71
N GLY A 486 -9.44 -6.97 -15.72
CA GLY A 486 -9.96 -6.36 -14.48
C GLY A 486 -10.76 -7.30 -13.57
N THR A 487 -10.70 -8.62 -13.79
CA THR A 487 -11.50 -9.64 -13.10
C THR A 487 -11.00 -9.99 -11.70
N GLY A 488 -9.75 -9.65 -11.37
CA GLY A 488 -9.10 -10.06 -10.12
C GLY A 488 -8.59 -11.50 -10.09
N ASP A 489 -8.74 -12.26 -11.20
CA ASP A 489 -8.19 -13.61 -11.32
C ASP A 489 -6.73 -13.60 -11.79
N ILE A 490 -5.81 -13.46 -10.84
CA ILE A 490 -4.37 -13.40 -11.13
C ILE A 490 -3.81 -14.68 -11.78
N PHE A 491 -4.55 -15.80 -11.73
CA PHE A 491 -4.10 -17.08 -12.31
C PHE A 491 -4.31 -17.13 -13.82
N GLN A 492 -5.32 -16.41 -14.34
CA GLN A 492 -5.59 -16.31 -15.77
C GLN A 492 -4.88 -15.11 -16.41
N GLN A 493 -4.46 -14.14 -15.60
CA GLN A 493 -3.75 -12.96 -16.07
C GLN A 493 -2.36 -13.29 -16.62
N ARG A 494 -1.98 -12.57 -17.68
CA ARG A 494 -0.63 -12.58 -18.22
C ARG A 494 0.28 -11.74 -17.33
N VAL A 495 1.41 -12.32 -16.96
CA VAL A 495 2.45 -11.65 -16.19
C VAL A 495 3.66 -11.42 -17.08
N GLN A 496 4.15 -10.19 -17.10
CA GLN A 496 5.33 -9.81 -17.87
C GLN A 496 6.59 -10.09 -17.05
N LEU A 497 7.47 -10.94 -17.58
CA LEU A 497 8.73 -11.34 -16.95
C LEU A 497 9.88 -10.44 -17.39
N GLU A 498 9.87 -10.02 -18.65
CA GLU A 498 10.97 -9.26 -19.28
C GLU A 498 10.43 -8.29 -20.34
N SER A 499 11.10 -7.15 -20.49
CA SER A 499 10.79 -6.08 -21.44
C SER A 499 12.02 -5.21 -21.63
N MET A 500 12.85 -5.66 -22.58
CA MET A 500 14.12 -5.07 -22.92
C MET A 500 14.11 -4.57 -24.35
N GLY A 501 14.70 -3.41 -24.57
CA GLY A 501 14.91 -2.85 -25.89
C GLY A 501 16.23 -2.09 -25.93
N GLU A 502 17.00 -2.28 -27.00
CA GLU A 502 18.30 -1.63 -27.16
C GLU A 502 18.56 -1.30 -28.63
N ASN A 503 19.21 -0.18 -28.89
CA ASN A 503 19.72 0.18 -30.21
C ASN A 503 21.06 -0.57 -30.46
N VAL A 504 21.02 -1.63 -31.25
CA VAL A 504 22.15 -2.54 -31.48
C VAL A 504 22.88 -2.19 -32.76
N LYS A 505 24.21 -2.00 -32.69
CA LYS A 505 25.07 -1.71 -33.86
C LYS A 505 25.14 -2.91 -34.82
N PRO A 506 25.50 -2.70 -36.10
CA PRO A 506 25.75 -3.79 -37.03
C PRO A 506 26.74 -4.82 -36.46
N HIS A 507 26.46 -6.11 -36.65
CA HIS A 507 27.28 -7.22 -36.17
C HIS A 507 27.51 -7.29 -34.64
N HIS A 508 26.72 -6.54 -33.86
CA HIS A 508 26.68 -6.65 -32.41
C HIS A 508 25.42 -7.42 -31.97
N GLN A 509 25.39 -7.81 -30.70
CA GLN A 509 24.32 -8.61 -30.13
C GLN A 509 23.72 -7.97 -28.88
N LEU A 510 22.41 -8.06 -28.74
CA LEU A 510 21.71 -7.89 -27.46
C LEU A 510 21.62 -9.27 -26.78
N LYS A 511 22.17 -9.39 -25.57
CA LYS A 511 22.16 -10.63 -24.81
C LYS A 511 21.71 -10.37 -23.38
N ASN A 512 20.66 -11.06 -22.95
CA ASN A 512 20.19 -10.96 -21.57
C ASN A 512 19.59 -12.29 -21.08
N THR A 513 19.13 -12.29 -19.83
CA THR A 513 18.58 -13.44 -19.13
C THR A 513 17.21 -13.08 -18.55
N VAL A 514 16.27 -14.01 -18.65
CA VAL A 514 14.98 -13.96 -17.93
C VAL A 514 14.89 -15.13 -16.95
N ILE A 515 14.28 -14.89 -15.79
CA ILE A 515 14.03 -15.93 -14.78
C ILE A 515 12.57 -16.35 -14.85
N VAL A 516 12.35 -17.64 -15.10
CA VAL A 516 11.03 -18.29 -14.94
C VAL A 516 11.06 -18.99 -13.59
N ASP A 517 10.30 -18.51 -12.62
CA ASP A 517 10.23 -19.13 -11.29
C ASP A 517 9.10 -20.18 -11.23
N ASN A 518 9.01 -20.91 -10.11
CA ASN A 518 8.07 -22.04 -9.97
C ASN A 518 6.59 -21.62 -10.00
N SER A 519 6.26 -20.36 -9.74
CA SER A 519 4.88 -19.87 -9.71
C SER A 519 4.33 -19.55 -11.10
N VAL A 520 5.19 -19.50 -12.13
CA VAL A 520 4.83 -19.22 -13.52
C VAL A 520 5.41 -20.28 -14.45
N GLY A 521 4.85 -20.38 -15.65
CA GLY A 521 5.42 -21.21 -16.71
C GLY A 521 4.40 -21.67 -17.74
N ASN A 522 3.11 -21.58 -17.43
CA ASN A 522 2.09 -21.86 -18.42
C ASN A 522 2.03 -20.75 -19.45
N ASP A 523 1.77 -21.13 -20.70
CA ASP A 523 1.63 -20.22 -21.83
C ASP A 523 2.84 -19.27 -21.99
N THR A 524 4.05 -19.66 -21.60
CA THR A 524 5.23 -18.79 -21.71
C THR A 524 5.53 -18.49 -23.19
N ASN A 525 5.67 -17.20 -23.52
CA ASN A 525 5.98 -16.76 -24.87
C ASN A 525 7.12 -15.74 -24.89
N PHE A 526 8.05 -15.94 -25.82
CA PHE A 526 9.13 -15.00 -26.16
C PHE A 526 8.73 -14.27 -27.43
N LEU A 527 8.47 -12.97 -27.33
CA LEU A 527 8.24 -12.07 -28.46
C LEU A 527 9.51 -11.26 -28.73
N VAL A 528 9.99 -11.34 -29.96
CA VAL A 528 11.05 -10.49 -30.48
C VAL A 528 10.44 -9.52 -31.50
N THR A 529 10.75 -8.23 -31.36
CA THR A 529 10.39 -7.22 -32.37
C THR A 529 11.62 -6.43 -32.80
N TRP A 530 11.61 -5.96 -34.04
CA TRP A 530 12.72 -5.19 -34.60
C TRP A 530 12.25 -4.08 -35.53
N GLN A 531 13.14 -3.12 -35.78
CA GLN A 531 12.80 -1.90 -36.51
C GLN A 531 13.05 -1.99 -38.01
N SER A 532 14.17 -2.50 -38.52
CA SER A 532 14.48 -2.48 -39.96
C SER A 532 13.89 -3.70 -40.70
N SER A 533 14.06 -3.78 -42.02
CA SER A 533 13.49 -4.88 -42.81
C SER A 533 14.21 -6.23 -42.62
N GLY A 534 15.44 -6.23 -42.12
CA GLY A 534 16.23 -7.44 -41.92
C GLY A 534 15.85 -8.19 -40.64
N LEU A 535 15.52 -9.48 -40.77
CA LEU A 535 15.27 -10.37 -39.63
C LEU A 535 16.56 -10.57 -38.82
N PRO A 536 16.59 -10.24 -37.52
CA PRO A 536 17.73 -10.56 -36.67
C PRO A 536 17.90 -12.06 -36.49
N GLU A 537 19.12 -12.49 -36.18
CA GLU A 537 19.34 -13.87 -35.72
C GLU A 537 18.89 -13.97 -34.26
N ILE A 538 18.09 -14.98 -33.95
CA ILE A 538 17.51 -15.19 -32.63
C ILE A 538 18.00 -16.54 -32.10
N VAL A 539 18.60 -16.51 -30.91
CA VAL A 539 19.01 -17.72 -30.19
C VAL A 539 18.48 -17.66 -28.77
N LEU A 540 17.72 -18.67 -28.36
CA LEU A 540 17.22 -18.85 -27.00
C LEU A 540 17.77 -20.15 -26.39
N PHE A 541 18.17 -20.08 -25.13
CA PHE A 541 18.63 -21.21 -24.34
C PHE A 541 17.68 -21.42 -23.17
N ASP A 542 17.15 -22.64 -23.04
CA ASP A 542 16.41 -23.04 -21.85
C ASP A 542 17.34 -23.45 -20.69
N PRO A 543 16.80 -23.67 -19.48
CA PRO A 543 17.60 -24.04 -18.31
C PRO A 543 18.37 -25.36 -18.44
N ASP A 544 17.95 -26.26 -19.34
CA ASP A 544 18.64 -27.54 -19.59
C ASP A 544 19.70 -27.43 -20.70
N GLY A 545 19.84 -26.27 -21.33
CA GLY A 545 20.78 -26.02 -22.42
C GLY A 545 20.25 -26.37 -23.81
N ARG A 546 18.95 -26.66 -23.96
CA ARG A 546 18.32 -26.79 -25.28
C ARG A 546 18.31 -25.42 -25.96
N LYS A 547 18.69 -25.42 -27.25
CA LYS A 547 18.71 -24.21 -28.07
C LYS A 547 17.49 -24.14 -28.96
N TYR A 548 16.90 -22.96 -29.06
CA TYR A 548 15.92 -22.60 -30.07
C TYR A 548 16.55 -21.53 -30.96
N TYR A 549 16.46 -21.73 -32.27
CA TYR A 549 16.98 -20.81 -33.28
C TYR A 549 15.84 -20.06 -33.95
N THR A 550 16.17 -19.09 -34.81
CA THR A 550 15.19 -18.29 -35.55
C THR A 550 14.10 -19.11 -36.24
N ASN A 551 14.42 -20.30 -36.78
CA ASN A 551 13.45 -21.18 -37.45
C ASN A 551 12.40 -21.82 -36.52
N ASN A 552 12.61 -21.78 -35.20
CA ASN A 552 11.62 -22.22 -34.22
C ASN A 552 10.56 -21.15 -33.93
N PHE A 553 10.84 -19.89 -34.27
CA PHE A 553 9.92 -18.79 -34.05
C PHE A 553 8.92 -18.69 -35.21
N ILE A 554 7.66 -18.37 -34.87
CA ILE A 554 6.66 -17.98 -35.85
C ILE A 554 6.90 -16.51 -36.18
N THR A 555 7.36 -16.25 -37.40
CA THR A 555 7.75 -14.91 -37.85
C THR A 555 6.65 -14.24 -38.67
N ASN A 556 6.34 -12.99 -38.37
CA ASN A 556 5.54 -12.10 -39.20
C ASN A 556 6.45 -11.00 -39.75
N LEU A 557 6.94 -11.17 -40.97
CA LEU A 557 7.88 -10.22 -41.59
C LEU A 557 7.24 -8.87 -41.90
N ALA A 558 5.92 -8.82 -42.11
CA ALA A 558 5.21 -7.57 -42.37
C ALA A 558 5.17 -6.69 -41.12
N LEU A 559 4.92 -7.30 -39.95
CA LEU A 559 4.88 -6.61 -38.66
C LEU A 559 6.24 -6.58 -37.95
N ARG A 560 7.25 -7.25 -38.49
CA ARG A 560 8.61 -7.35 -37.93
C ARG A 560 8.59 -7.93 -36.52
N THR A 561 7.88 -9.05 -36.37
CA THR A 561 7.74 -9.79 -35.11
C THR A 561 8.11 -11.26 -35.28
N ALA A 562 8.60 -11.86 -34.20
CA ALA A 562 8.88 -13.29 -34.12
C ALA A 562 8.48 -13.79 -32.73
N SER A 563 7.62 -14.81 -32.66
CA SER A 563 7.12 -15.36 -31.39
C SER A 563 7.46 -16.84 -31.23
N LEU A 564 7.87 -17.24 -30.02
CA LEU A 564 8.09 -18.64 -29.65
C LEU A 564 7.27 -18.98 -28.41
N TRP A 565 6.31 -19.89 -28.58
CA TRP A 565 5.53 -20.48 -27.49
C TRP A 565 6.24 -21.70 -26.93
N ILE A 566 6.45 -21.72 -25.62
CA ILE A 566 6.99 -22.90 -24.93
C ILE A 566 5.84 -23.88 -24.69
N PRO A 567 5.93 -25.14 -25.18
CA PRO A 567 4.84 -26.10 -25.00
C PRO A 567 4.73 -26.56 -23.54
N GLY A 568 3.49 -26.62 -23.05
CA GLY A 568 3.20 -27.01 -21.67
C GLY A 568 3.65 -25.95 -20.65
N THR A 569 4.09 -26.40 -19.48
CA THR A 569 4.67 -25.53 -18.45
C THR A 569 6.16 -25.36 -18.70
N ALA A 570 6.60 -24.13 -18.99
CA ALA A 570 8.01 -23.80 -19.12
C ALA A 570 8.79 -24.17 -17.87
N LYS A 571 9.98 -24.72 -18.06
CA LYS A 571 10.82 -25.17 -16.96
C LYS A 571 11.29 -23.98 -16.11
N PRO A 572 11.14 -24.07 -14.78
CA PRO A 572 11.70 -23.06 -13.89
C PRO A 572 13.22 -23.01 -13.99
N GLY A 573 13.77 -21.80 -14.07
CA GLY A 573 15.19 -21.55 -14.11
C GLY A 573 15.56 -20.36 -14.96
N ARG A 574 16.85 -20.32 -15.30
CA ARG A 574 17.48 -19.23 -16.04
C ARG A 574 17.38 -19.49 -17.55
N TRP A 575 16.63 -18.64 -18.26
CA TRP A 575 16.55 -18.64 -19.72
C TRP A 575 17.42 -17.52 -20.27
N THR A 576 18.21 -17.79 -21.31
CA THR A 576 19.12 -16.79 -21.92
C THR A 576 18.75 -16.58 -23.37
N TYR A 577 18.59 -15.34 -23.80
CA TYR A 577 18.36 -15.01 -25.21
C TYR A 577 19.50 -14.16 -25.78
N THR A 578 19.70 -14.26 -27.08
CA THR A 578 20.68 -13.48 -27.83
C THR A 578 20.05 -13.07 -29.16
N LEU A 579 20.03 -11.78 -29.44
CA LEU A 579 19.58 -11.20 -30.70
C LEU A 579 20.75 -10.55 -31.42
N ASN A 580 21.12 -11.06 -32.60
CA ASN A 580 22.22 -10.49 -33.38
C ASN A 580 21.66 -9.54 -34.45
N ASN A 581 22.22 -8.34 -34.52
CA ASN A 581 21.91 -7.42 -35.60
C ASN A 581 22.66 -7.85 -36.88
N THR A 582 21.92 -8.50 -37.78
CA THR A 582 22.38 -8.93 -39.11
C THR A 582 22.28 -7.82 -40.16
N HIS A 583 21.65 -6.68 -39.82
CA HIS A 583 21.48 -5.54 -40.71
C HIS A 583 22.75 -4.67 -40.74
N HIS A 584 22.95 -3.94 -41.85
CA HIS A 584 24.11 -3.07 -42.04
C HIS A 584 24.01 -1.71 -41.32
N SER A 585 22.91 -1.45 -40.60
CA SER A 585 22.69 -0.20 -39.85
C SER A 585 22.34 -0.48 -38.39
N LEU A 586 22.43 0.56 -37.56
CA LEU A 586 21.85 0.55 -36.22
C LEU A 586 20.37 0.17 -36.31
N GLN A 587 19.91 -0.71 -35.42
CA GLN A 587 18.53 -1.15 -35.35
C GLN A 587 18.13 -1.35 -33.89
N ALA A 588 16.92 -0.92 -33.53
CA ALA A 588 16.32 -1.30 -32.26
C ALA A 588 15.90 -2.77 -32.27
N LEU A 589 16.45 -3.55 -31.32
CA LEU A 589 16.09 -4.94 -31.07
C LEU A 589 15.42 -5.04 -29.70
N LYS A 590 14.28 -5.72 -29.66
CA LYS A 590 13.41 -5.76 -28.47
C LYS A 590 12.98 -7.18 -28.15
N VAL A 591 12.91 -7.49 -26.86
CA VAL A 591 12.39 -8.76 -26.34
C VAL A 591 11.36 -8.46 -25.25
N THR A 592 10.22 -9.14 -25.38
CA THR A 592 9.19 -9.19 -24.34
C THR A 592 8.90 -10.64 -24.01
N VAL A 593 8.90 -10.98 -22.72
CA VAL A 593 8.58 -12.33 -22.25
C VAL A 593 7.37 -12.24 -21.34
N THR A 594 6.33 -13.00 -21.68
CA THR A 594 5.13 -13.13 -20.86
C THR A 594 4.90 -14.57 -20.45
N SER A 595 4.24 -14.77 -19.32
CA SER A 595 3.87 -16.09 -18.82
C SER A 595 2.58 -16.01 -18.02
N ARG A 596 2.00 -17.15 -17.71
CA ARG A 596 0.86 -17.32 -16.79
C ARG A 596 1.28 -18.14 -15.57
N ALA A 597 0.46 -18.10 -14.51
CA ALA A 597 0.60 -18.95 -13.34
C ALA A 597 0.76 -20.42 -13.74
N SER A 598 1.72 -21.12 -13.12
CA SER A 598 2.01 -22.54 -13.40
C SER A 598 0.92 -23.48 -12.89
N SER A 599 0.18 -23.07 -11.86
CA SER A 599 -0.95 -23.80 -11.29
C SER A 599 -1.97 -22.84 -10.68
N SER A 600 -3.19 -23.31 -10.46
CA SER A 600 -4.22 -22.57 -9.70
C SER A 600 -4.04 -22.66 -8.18
N ALA A 601 -3.06 -23.43 -7.69
CA ALA A 601 -2.82 -23.64 -6.26
C ALA A 601 -1.84 -22.64 -5.67
N VAL A 602 -0.88 -22.14 -6.47
CA VAL A 602 0.18 -21.23 -6.01
C VAL A 602 0.06 -19.91 -6.75
N PRO A 603 -0.20 -18.78 -6.05
CA PRO A 603 -0.32 -17.49 -6.70
C PRO A 603 1.04 -17.04 -7.28
N PRO A 604 1.06 -16.40 -8.46
CA PRO A 604 2.28 -15.88 -9.05
C PRO A 604 2.83 -14.69 -8.26
N PHE A 605 4.15 -14.45 -8.37
CA PHE A 605 4.70 -13.14 -8.04
C PHE A 605 4.13 -12.08 -8.98
N THR A 606 3.71 -10.96 -8.41
CA THR A 606 3.11 -9.83 -9.13
C THR A 606 3.78 -8.53 -8.71
N VAL A 607 3.86 -7.60 -9.66
CA VAL A 607 4.31 -6.22 -9.43
C VAL A 607 3.25 -5.30 -9.99
N GLU A 608 2.79 -4.39 -9.16
CA GLU A 608 1.90 -3.31 -9.57
C GLU A 608 2.59 -1.97 -9.35
N ALA A 609 2.84 -1.25 -10.44
CA ALA A 609 3.42 0.09 -10.40
C ALA A 609 2.33 1.15 -10.60
N PHE A 610 2.46 2.28 -9.90
CA PHE A 610 1.60 3.44 -10.09
C PHE A 610 2.23 4.70 -9.46
N VAL A 611 1.68 5.86 -9.80
CA VAL A 611 2.07 7.16 -9.22
C VAL A 611 0.94 7.71 -8.35
N GLU A 612 1.28 8.59 -7.40
CA GLU A 612 0.28 9.18 -6.48
C GLU A 612 -0.84 9.94 -7.20
N ARG A 613 -0.48 10.70 -8.24
CA ARG A 613 -1.37 11.63 -8.92
C ARG A 613 -1.06 11.73 -10.41
N ASP A 614 -2.01 12.32 -11.12
CA ASP A 614 -2.04 12.38 -12.57
C ASP A 614 -1.16 13.47 -13.18
N SER A 615 -1.07 14.59 -12.48
CA SER A 615 -0.31 15.76 -12.89
C SER A 615 0.25 16.49 -11.68
N THR A 616 1.35 17.22 -11.88
CA THR A 616 1.93 18.09 -10.86
C THR A 616 2.40 19.40 -11.49
N HIS A 617 2.55 20.42 -10.65
CA HIS A 617 3.24 21.64 -11.01
C HIS A 617 4.60 21.66 -10.30
N PHE A 618 5.66 22.03 -11.02
CA PHE A 618 6.96 22.27 -10.42
C PHE A 618 6.86 23.33 -9.30
N PRO A 619 7.52 23.17 -8.15
CA PRO A 619 8.48 22.12 -7.77
C PRO A 619 7.89 20.97 -6.93
N GLN A 620 6.62 20.60 -7.10
CA GLN A 620 6.05 19.51 -6.30
C GLN A 620 6.50 18.13 -6.85
N PRO A 621 7.06 17.22 -6.02
CA PRO A 621 7.55 15.91 -6.46
C PRO A 621 6.39 14.93 -6.67
N PHE A 622 6.61 13.87 -7.46
CA PHE A 622 5.75 12.69 -7.43
C PHE A 622 6.24 11.66 -6.42
N MET A 623 5.33 10.83 -5.93
CA MET A 623 5.69 9.57 -5.28
C MET A 623 5.39 8.43 -6.26
N ILE A 624 6.41 7.61 -6.50
CA ILE A 624 6.33 6.39 -7.30
C ILE A 624 6.19 5.21 -6.35
N TYR A 625 5.21 4.35 -6.60
CA TYR A 625 4.93 3.15 -5.81
C TYR A 625 5.08 1.89 -6.65
N ALA A 626 5.58 0.83 -6.03
CA ALA A 626 5.63 -0.51 -6.59
C ALA A 626 5.25 -1.55 -5.53
N ASN A 627 4.04 -2.10 -5.65
CA ASN A 627 3.56 -3.17 -4.79
C ASN A 627 4.07 -4.52 -5.31
N VAL A 628 5.00 -5.14 -4.58
CA VAL A 628 5.64 -6.41 -4.93
C VAL A 628 5.19 -7.51 -3.98
N ARG A 629 4.42 -8.46 -4.51
CA ARG A 629 3.74 -9.48 -3.69
C ARG A 629 3.63 -10.85 -4.37
N LYS A 630 3.48 -11.89 -3.57
CA LYS A 630 3.06 -13.24 -4.00
C LYS A 630 1.69 -13.52 -3.38
N GLY A 631 0.63 -13.45 -4.18
CA GLY A 631 -0.73 -13.37 -3.61
C GLY A 631 -0.88 -12.09 -2.77
N PHE A 632 -1.19 -12.24 -1.48
CA PHE A 632 -1.19 -11.11 -0.51
C PHE A 632 0.07 -11.05 0.35
N TYR A 633 1.06 -11.92 0.15
CA TYR A 633 2.30 -11.87 0.90
C TYR A 633 3.25 -10.82 0.34
N PRO A 634 3.71 -9.86 1.16
CA PRO A 634 4.67 -8.85 0.71
C PRO A 634 6.02 -9.50 0.46
N ILE A 635 6.70 -9.08 -0.62
CA ILE A 635 8.06 -9.52 -0.89
C ILE A 635 9.03 -8.47 -0.39
N LEU A 636 9.77 -8.83 0.65
CA LEU A 636 10.80 -7.99 1.25
C LEU A 636 12.16 -8.21 0.59
N ASN A 637 13.04 -7.21 0.71
CA ASN A 637 14.41 -7.25 0.17
C ASN A 637 14.48 -7.54 -1.34
N ALA A 638 13.46 -7.14 -2.11
CA ALA A 638 13.51 -7.14 -3.55
C ALA A 638 14.36 -5.94 -4.04
N THR A 639 15.00 -6.12 -5.19
CA THR A 639 15.61 -5.03 -5.95
C THR A 639 14.55 -4.48 -6.89
N VAL A 640 14.01 -3.31 -6.54
CA VAL A 640 12.97 -2.63 -7.30
C VAL A 640 13.54 -1.36 -7.92
N THR A 641 13.38 -1.23 -9.24
CA THR A 641 13.93 -0.13 -10.02
C THR A 641 12.83 0.46 -10.90
N ALA A 642 12.60 1.76 -10.79
CA ALA A 642 11.70 2.52 -11.65
C ALA A 642 12.53 3.22 -12.73
N THR A 643 12.06 3.13 -13.97
CA THR A 643 12.56 3.88 -15.12
C THR A 643 11.47 4.84 -15.56
N VAL A 644 11.77 6.14 -15.53
CA VAL A 644 10.88 7.20 -15.96
C VAL A 644 11.38 7.74 -17.29
N GLU A 645 10.63 7.56 -18.37
CA GLU A 645 10.98 8.09 -19.69
C GLU A 645 10.22 9.39 -19.95
N PRO A 646 10.91 10.55 -20.02
CA PRO A 646 10.27 11.80 -20.40
C PRO A 646 10.01 11.85 -21.91
N GLU A 647 9.14 12.78 -22.30
CA GLU A 647 8.88 13.15 -23.69
C GLU A 647 10.14 13.63 -24.42
N THR A 648 10.98 14.40 -23.72
CA THR A 648 12.28 14.88 -24.22
C THR A 648 13.36 14.63 -23.18
N GLY A 649 14.58 14.29 -23.63
CA GLY A 649 15.70 13.94 -22.76
C GLY A 649 15.84 12.44 -22.47
N ASP A 650 16.82 12.07 -21.66
CA ASP A 650 17.15 10.69 -21.35
C ASP A 650 16.25 10.11 -20.24
N PRO A 651 16.00 8.79 -20.24
CA PRO A 651 15.28 8.14 -19.14
C PRO A 651 16.03 8.28 -17.81
N VAL A 652 15.29 8.53 -16.73
CA VAL A 652 15.83 8.56 -15.37
C VAL A 652 15.52 7.23 -14.69
N THR A 653 16.52 6.63 -14.06
CA THR A 653 16.36 5.38 -13.32
C THR A 653 16.60 5.59 -11.83
N LEU A 654 15.69 5.12 -11.00
CA LEU A 654 15.76 5.24 -9.54
C LEU A 654 15.41 3.92 -8.85
N ARG A 655 16.08 3.63 -7.74
CA ARG A 655 15.81 2.45 -6.90
C ARG A 655 14.72 2.79 -5.88
N LEU A 656 13.63 2.04 -5.85
CA LEU A 656 12.56 2.20 -4.84
C LEU A 656 12.92 1.41 -3.57
N LEU A 657 12.45 1.88 -2.41
CA LEU A 657 12.79 1.32 -1.08
C LEU A 657 11.53 1.00 -0.29
N ASP A 658 11.60 -0.05 0.53
CA ASP A 658 10.58 -0.47 1.50
C ASP A 658 11.27 -0.46 2.89
N ASN A 659 11.47 0.74 3.43
CA ASN A 659 12.26 1.01 4.64
C ASN A 659 11.54 1.86 5.71
N GLY A 660 10.32 2.33 5.44
CA GLY A 660 9.51 3.19 6.29
C GLY A 660 10.06 4.61 6.45
N ALA A 661 10.77 5.13 5.44
CA ALA A 661 11.22 6.52 5.42
C ALA A 661 10.99 7.22 4.07
N GLY A 662 10.86 8.54 4.12
CA GLY A 662 10.68 9.36 2.92
C GLY A 662 9.33 9.11 2.26
N ALA A 663 9.34 8.78 0.97
CA ALA A 663 8.11 8.44 0.25
C ALA A 663 7.48 7.12 0.72
N ASP A 664 8.28 6.25 1.33
CA ASP A 664 7.79 5.02 1.94
C ASP A 664 7.43 5.26 3.40
N VAL A 665 6.15 5.13 3.75
CA VAL A 665 5.66 5.50 5.08
C VAL A 665 5.46 4.31 6.01
N ILE A 666 5.44 3.08 5.48
CA ILE A 666 5.27 1.86 6.26
C ILE A 666 6.37 0.89 5.87
N LYS A 667 7.20 0.55 6.85
CA LYS A 667 8.31 -0.37 6.64
C LYS A 667 7.83 -1.81 6.48
N ASN A 668 8.43 -2.52 5.53
CA ASN A 668 8.28 -3.94 5.25
C ASN A 668 6.85 -4.36 4.83
N ASP A 669 6.11 -3.50 4.15
CA ASP A 669 4.76 -3.83 3.65
C ASP A 669 4.74 -4.35 2.20
N GLY A 670 5.91 -4.47 1.57
CA GLY A 670 6.07 -4.90 0.19
C GLY A 670 5.77 -3.81 -0.83
N ILE A 671 5.49 -2.58 -0.40
CA ILE A 671 5.28 -1.42 -1.26
C ILE A 671 6.55 -0.58 -1.26
N TYR A 672 7.31 -0.71 -2.35
CA TYR A 672 8.54 0.05 -2.53
C TYR A 672 8.21 1.42 -3.09
N SER A 673 8.72 2.47 -2.46
CA SER A 673 8.37 3.85 -2.79
C SER A 673 9.60 4.74 -2.93
N ARG A 674 9.46 5.84 -3.70
CA ARG A 674 10.46 6.93 -3.76
C ARG A 674 9.87 8.22 -4.32
N TYR A 675 10.43 9.37 -3.92
CA TYR A 675 10.14 10.64 -4.57
C TYR A 675 10.81 10.74 -5.96
N PHE A 676 10.10 11.36 -6.91
CA PHE A 676 10.61 11.72 -8.21
C PHE A 676 10.42 13.22 -8.46
N PHE A 677 11.53 13.93 -8.66
CA PHE A 677 11.59 15.39 -8.84
C PHE A 677 12.58 15.85 -9.93
N SER A 678 13.29 14.91 -10.59
CA SER A 678 14.24 15.19 -11.67
C SER A 678 13.52 15.33 -13.02
N PHE A 679 12.81 16.44 -13.20
CA PHE A 679 12.03 16.70 -14.40
C PHE A 679 12.91 17.23 -15.54
N ALA A 680 12.90 16.56 -16.70
CA ALA A 680 13.62 17.00 -17.89
C ALA A 680 13.00 18.24 -18.55
N GLY A 681 11.69 18.46 -18.34
CA GLY A 681 10.94 19.57 -18.91
C GLY A 681 9.43 19.42 -18.68
N ASN A 682 8.67 20.37 -19.23
CA ASN A 682 7.21 20.23 -19.28
C ASN A 682 6.83 19.10 -20.23
N GLY A 683 5.76 18.37 -19.91
CA GLY A 683 5.24 17.32 -20.78
C GLY A 683 4.91 16.03 -20.05
N ARG A 684 4.82 14.95 -20.83
CA ARG A 684 4.44 13.62 -20.34
C ARG A 684 5.66 12.78 -19.95
N TYR A 685 5.45 11.92 -18.98
CA TYR A 685 6.42 10.96 -18.47
C TYR A 685 5.76 9.58 -18.42
N SER A 686 6.47 8.57 -18.89
CA SER A 686 6.06 7.17 -18.78
C SER A 686 6.82 6.48 -17.65
N LEU A 687 6.14 5.60 -16.91
CA LEU A 687 6.73 4.86 -15.80
C LEU A 687 6.77 3.36 -16.12
N LYS A 688 7.95 2.76 -15.99
CA LYS A 688 8.17 1.31 -16.00
C LYS A 688 8.87 0.91 -14.71
N VAL A 689 8.42 -0.17 -14.07
CA VAL A 689 9.09 -0.73 -12.89
C VAL A 689 9.54 -2.16 -13.19
N HIS A 690 10.78 -2.46 -12.82
CA HIS A 690 11.34 -3.79 -12.79
C HIS A 690 11.61 -4.20 -11.34
N ALA A 691 11.00 -5.28 -10.89
CA ALA A 691 11.29 -5.88 -9.60
C ALA A 691 11.96 -7.24 -9.80
N SER A 692 13.04 -7.46 -9.07
CA SER A 692 13.75 -8.73 -9.07
C SER A 692 14.12 -9.13 -7.65
N HIS A 693 14.14 -10.42 -7.38
CA HIS A 693 14.62 -10.96 -6.12
C HIS A 693 15.61 -12.08 -6.42
N SER A 694 16.77 -12.04 -5.78
CA SER A 694 17.76 -13.11 -5.91
C SER A 694 17.26 -14.38 -5.20
N PRO A 695 17.70 -15.59 -5.60
CA PRO A 695 17.37 -16.81 -4.87
C PRO A 695 17.78 -16.66 -3.40
N SER A 696 16.83 -16.83 -2.49
CA SER A 696 17.08 -16.78 -1.05
C SER A 696 16.57 -18.07 -0.41
N VAL A 697 17.33 -18.60 0.54
CA VAL A 697 16.96 -19.82 1.28
C VAL A 697 15.80 -19.55 2.25
N ARG A 698 15.45 -18.27 2.48
CA ARG A 698 14.44 -17.83 3.45
C ARG A 698 13.69 -16.59 2.95
N THR A 699 12.61 -16.76 2.21
CA THR A 699 11.53 -15.78 2.20
C THR A 699 10.69 -16.02 3.45
N LEU A 700 11.06 -15.38 4.56
CA LEU A 700 10.19 -15.36 5.74
C LEU A 700 8.88 -14.69 5.33
N VAL A 701 7.78 -15.41 5.48
CA VAL A 701 6.43 -14.84 5.43
C VAL A 701 6.34 -13.83 6.57
N HIS A 702 6.48 -12.55 6.24
CA HIS A 702 6.26 -11.48 7.21
C HIS A 702 4.77 -11.18 7.26
N SER A 703 4.26 -10.93 8.48
CA SER A 703 2.99 -10.23 8.66
C SER A 703 2.99 -8.99 7.79
N ILE A 704 1.92 -8.74 7.03
CA ILE A 704 1.72 -7.43 6.41
C ILE A 704 1.73 -6.42 7.57
N PRO A 705 2.73 -5.54 7.68
CA PRO A 705 2.67 -4.42 8.59
C PRO A 705 1.59 -3.48 8.03
N GLY A 706 0.58 -3.18 8.83
CA GLY A 706 -0.54 -2.38 8.37
C GLY A 706 -1.68 -2.38 9.37
N SER A 707 -2.53 -1.36 9.27
CA SER A 707 -3.69 -1.20 10.16
C SER A 707 -4.67 -2.35 9.96
N HIS A 708 -5.07 -2.98 11.06
CA HIS A 708 -6.00 -4.11 11.05
C HIS A 708 -6.93 -4.02 12.24
N ALA A 709 -8.09 -4.67 12.14
CA ALA A 709 -9.01 -4.72 13.26
C ALA A 709 -8.35 -5.40 14.47
N MET A 710 -8.41 -4.78 15.65
CA MET A 710 -7.87 -5.38 16.87
C MET A 710 -8.67 -6.61 17.26
N TYR A 711 -8.05 -7.80 17.21
CA TYR A 711 -8.64 -8.98 17.84
C TYR A 711 -8.35 -8.97 19.33
N VAL A 712 -9.40 -9.11 20.11
CA VAL A 712 -9.33 -9.11 21.56
C VAL A 712 -9.22 -10.55 22.08
N PRO A 713 -8.14 -10.91 22.81
CA PRO A 713 -7.95 -12.26 23.33
C PRO A 713 -8.93 -12.64 24.44
N GLY A 714 -9.52 -11.67 25.13
CA GLY A 714 -10.52 -11.89 26.16
C GLY A 714 -11.01 -10.58 26.79
N TYR A 715 -11.98 -10.68 27.67
CA TYR A 715 -12.55 -9.55 28.40
C TYR A 715 -13.01 -9.97 29.79
N ILE A 716 -13.31 -8.99 30.64
CA ILE A 716 -13.89 -9.23 31.96
C ILE A 716 -15.40 -9.09 31.84
N ALA A 717 -16.14 -10.12 32.25
CA ALA A 717 -17.59 -10.07 32.38
C ALA A 717 -18.00 -10.53 33.78
N ASN A 718 -18.78 -9.70 34.48
CA ASN A 718 -19.24 -9.97 35.84
C ASN A 718 -18.10 -10.35 36.81
N GLY A 719 -16.94 -9.72 36.67
CA GLY A 719 -15.75 -9.97 37.50
C GLY A 719 -14.92 -11.20 37.11
N ASN A 720 -15.35 -11.99 36.11
CA ASN A 720 -14.63 -13.16 35.63
C ASN A 720 -13.94 -12.90 34.29
N ILE A 721 -12.75 -13.49 34.10
CA ILE A 721 -12.04 -13.45 32.82
C ILE A 721 -12.71 -14.43 31.85
N GLN A 722 -13.13 -13.93 30.70
CA GLN A 722 -13.61 -14.73 29.57
C GLN A 722 -12.59 -14.60 28.44
N MET A 723 -12.05 -15.73 28.00
CA MET A 723 -11.08 -15.78 26.89
C MET A 723 -11.79 -16.16 25.60
N ASN A 724 -11.43 -15.46 24.52
CA ASN A 724 -11.86 -15.81 23.17
C ASN A 724 -10.98 -16.92 22.59
N ALA A 725 -11.51 -17.66 21.61
CA ALA A 725 -10.79 -18.75 20.98
C ALA A 725 -9.55 -18.23 20.25
N PRO A 726 -8.33 -18.70 20.56
CA PRO A 726 -7.10 -18.13 20.03
C PRO A 726 -7.14 -18.05 18.50
N ARG A 727 -6.55 -16.99 17.94
CA ARG A 727 -6.44 -16.84 16.49
C ARG A 727 -5.80 -18.11 15.92
N LYS A 728 -6.39 -18.65 14.85
CA LYS A 728 -5.76 -19.73 14.10
C LYS A 728 -4.49 -19.16 13.47
N SER A 729 -3.32 -19.53 14.00
CA SER A 729 -2.06 -19.18 13.35
C SER A 729 -2.02 -19.84 11.98
N VAL A 730 -1.96 -19.04 10.91
CA VAL A 730 -1.57 -19.59 9.61
C VAL A 730 -0.12 -20.02 9.76
N GLY A 731 0.13 -21.33 9.61
CA GLY A 731 1.48 -21.88 9.76
C GLY A 731 2.44 -21.12 8.85
N ARG A 732 3.60 -20.72 9.39
CA ARG A 732 4.71 -20.18 8.61
C ARG A 732 5.20 -21.31 7.69
N SER A 733 4.66 -21.38 6.46
CA SER A 733 5.25 -22.25 5.45
C SER A 733 6.49 -21.55 4.91
N GLU A 734 7.65 -21.97 5.39
CA GLU A 734 8.91 -21.67 4.72
C GLU A 734 8.91 -22.46 3.40
N GLU A 735 8.62 -21.78 2.30
CA GLU A 735 8.87 -22.36 0.98
C GLU A 735 10.33 -22.09 0.61
N GLU A 736 11.10 -23.16 0.43
CA GLU A 736 12.43 -23.06 -0.15
C GLU A 736 12.32 -22.54 -1.60
N GLN A 737 12.65 -21.27 -1.80
CA GLN A 737 12.62 -20.66 -3.11
C GLN A 737 13.96 -20.89 -3.83
N LYS A 738 14.04 -22.01 -4.57
CA LYS A 738 15.22 -22.39 -5.36
C LYS A 738 15.63 -21.35 -6.41
N TRP A 739 14.66 -20.61 -6.96
CA TRP A 739 14.89 -19.59 -7.99
C TRP A 739 14.36 -18.24 -7.55
N GLY A 740 15.13 -17.19 -7.84
CA GLY A 740 14.64 -15.81 -7.76
C GLY A 740 13.48 -15.54 -8.71
N PHE A 741 13.02 -14.30 -8.79
CA PHE A 741 12.04 -13.88 -9.80
C PHE A 741 12.45 -12.57 -10.46
N GLY A 742 11.93 -12.33 -11.66
CA GLY A 742 11.93 -11.05 -12.35
C GLY A 742 10.52 -10.74 -12.83
N ARG A 743 10.06 -9.50 -12.62
CA ARG A 743 8.73 -9.02 -13.01
C ARG A 743 8.80 -7.58 -13.48
N ILE A 744 8.03 -7.26 -14.50
CA ILE A 744 7.90 -5.90 -15.04
C ILE A 744 6.45 -5.46 -15.00
N SER A 745 6.24 -4.18 -14.71
CA SER A 745 4.92 -3.56 -14.73
C SER A 745 5.03 -2.12 -15.22
N SER A 746 4.11 -1.71 -16.10
CA SER A 746 3.95 -0.30 -16.44
C SER A 746 3.16 0.40 -15.34
N GLY A 747 3.66 1.55 -14.89
CA GLY A 747 2.98 2.43 -13.95
C GLY A 747 2.10 3.50 -14.61
N GLY A 748 1.86 3.38 -15.92
CA GLY A 748 1.12 4.37 -16.69
C GLY A 748 1.94 5.62 -17.01
N SER A 749 1.26 6.76 -17.14
CA SER A 749 1.87 8.04 -17.44
C SER A 749 1.35 9.18 -16.57
N PHE A 750 2.19 10.20 -16.36
CA PHE A 750 1.86 11.42 -15.64
C PHE A 750 2.42 12.65 -16.36
N SER A 751 1.92 13.83 -16.00
CA SER A 751 2.30 15.10 -16.64
C SER A 751 2.90 16.11 -15.65
N VAL A 752 3.90 16.86 -16.10
CA VAL A 752 4.55 17.92 -15.31
C VAL A 752 4.39 19.25 -16.02
N LEU A 753 4.02 20.29 -15.26
CA LEU A 753 3.87 21.66 -15.73
C LEU A 753 4.78 22.62 -14.95
N GLY A 754 5.14 23.74 -15.57
CA GLY A 754 5.88 24.84 -14.93
C GLY A 754 7.38 24.57 -14.69
N VAL A 755 7.97 23.58 -15.33
CA VAL A 755 9.42 23.30 -15.24
C VAL A 755 10.21 24.47 -15.85
N PRO A 756 11.12 25.11 -15.10
CA PRO A 756 11.94 26.20 -15.61
C PRO A 756 12.87 25.74 -16.73
N THR A 757 13.08 26.57 -17.75
CA THR A 757 13.98 26.28 -18.89
C THR A 757 15.44 26.66 -18.62
N SER A 758 15.69 27.46 -17.58
CA SER A 758 17.03 27.87 -17.14
C SER A 758 17.43 27.16 -15.85
N LEU A 759 18.73 27.16 -15.54
CA LEU A 759 19.22 26.73 -14.22
C LEU A 759 18.44 27.48 -13.14
N HIS A 760 17.79 26.74 -12.25
CA HIS A 760 17.09 27.29 -11.10
C HIS A 760 17.88 26.99 -9.83
N THR A 761 17.70 27.83 -8.81
CA THR A 761 18.19 27.50 -7.47
C THR A 761 17.48 26.25 -6.97
N ASP A 762 18.11 25.57 -6.03
CA ASP A 762 17.50 24.44 -5.36
C ASP A 762 16.25 24.88 -4.59
N VAL A 763 15.22 24.06 -4.66
CA VAL A 763 13.89 24.32 -4.11
C VAL A 763 13.33 23.09 -3.39
N PHE A 764 14.10 22.01 -3.30
CA PHE A 764 13.65 20.73 -2.78
C PHE A 764 14.28 20.47 -1.40
N PRO A 765 13.56 20.68 -0.29
CA PRO A 765 14.11 20.39 1.03
C PRO A 765 14.23 18.87 1.26
N PRO A 766 15.04 18.45 2.26
CA PRO A 766 15.01 17.07 2.78
C PRO A 766 13.61 16.66 3.23
N CYS A 767 13.29 15.36 3.16
CA CYS A 767 11.97 14.86 3.57
C CYS A 767 11.80 14.87 5.10
N LYS A 768 10.55 14.79 5.57
CA LYS A 768 10.22 14.68 6.99
C LYS A 768 10.70 13.33 7.53
N ILE A 769 11.40 13.36 8.67
CA ILE A 769 11.72 12.16 9.45
C ILE A 769 10.46 11.72 10.22
N ILE A 770 10.01 10.48 10.03
CA ILE A 770 8.77 9.95 10.63
C ILE A 770 9.02 8.83 11.65
N ASP A 771 10.26 8.34 11.74
CA ASP A 771 10.66 7.20 12.54
C ASP A 771 11.68 7.56 13.64
N LEU A 772 11.69 8.83 14.08
CA LEU A 772 12.56 9.28 15.16
C LEU A 772 12.19 8.58 16.47
N GLU A 773 13.17 7.93 17.06
CA GLU A 773 13.07 7.29 18.37
C GLU A 773 14.14 7.84 19.32
N ALA A 774 13.81 7.91 20.61
CA ALA A 774 14.71 8.34 21.67
C ALA A 774 14.72 7.33 22.80
N ILE A 775 15.90 6.91 23.22
CA ILE A 775 16.12 5.98 24.33
C ILE A 775 17.11 6.62 25.29
N LYS A 776 16.76 6.68 26.59
CA LYS A 776 17.71 7.08 27.62
C LYS A 776 18.56 5.90 28.06
N VAL A 777 19.87 6.06 27.97
CA VAL A 777 20.89 5.14 28.49
C VAL A 777 21.69 5.90 29.55
N GLU A 778 21.58 5.50 30.81
CA GLU A 778 22.22 6.17 31.95
C GLU A 778 21.89 7.68 32.05
N GLU A 779 22.88 8.55 31.81
CA GLU A 779 22.81 10.02 31.81
C GLU A 779 22.85 10.61 30.40
N GLU A 780 22.63 9.79 29.37
CA GLU A 780 22.63 10.18 27.97
C GLU A 780 21.33 9.78 27.27
N VAL A 781 21.00 10.51 26.22
CA VAL A 781 19.88 10.24 25.33
C VAL A 781 20.45 9.82 23.99
N THR A 782 20.15 8.59 23.57
CA THR A 782 20.46 8.06 22.25
C THR A 782 19.22 8.19 21.37
N LEU A 783 19.38 8.92 20.29
CA LEU A 783 18.40 9.10 19.22
C LEU A 783 18.71 8.14 18.08
N SER A 784 17.68 7.67 17.40
CA SER A 784 17.84 6.92 16.16
C SER A 784 16.70 7.19 15.18
N TRP A 785 17.02 7.32 13.90
CA TRP A 785 16.07 7.62 12.82
C TRP A 785 16.65 7.17 11.48
N THR A 786 15.86 7.21 10.41
CA THR A 786 16.34 6.96 9.06
C THR A 786 16.73 8.27 8.38
N ALA A 787 17.96 8.36 7.86
CA ALA A 787 18.49 9.56 7.24
C ALA A 787 17.62 10.03 6.05
N PRO A 788 17.14 11.28 6.04
CA PRO A 788 16.59 11.90 4.83
C PRO A 788 17.71 12.23 3.84
N GLY A 789 17.32 12.61 2.62
CA GLY A 789 18.26 13.05 1.59
C GLY A 789 18.68 14.50 1.71
N GLU A 790 19.46 14.94 0.74
CA GLU A 790 19.67 16.36 0.45
C GLU A 790 18.36 16.95 -0.08
N ASP A 791 17.79 16.29 -1.10
CA ASP A 791 16.50 16.63 -1.68
C ASP A 791 15.55 15.45 -1.44
N PHE A 792 14.51 15.67 -0.64
CA PHE A 792 13.58 14.62 -0.19
C PHE A 792 14.29 13.37 0.38
N ASP A 793 14.26 12.24 -0.34
CA ASP A 793 14.82 10.94 0.04
C ASP A 793 16.02 10.53 -0.86
N GLN A 794 16.72 11.51 -1.42
CA GLN A 794 17.88 11.30 -2.29
C GLN A 794 19.08 12.19 -1.91
N GLY A 795 20.29 11.64 -2.01
CA GLY A 795 21.52 12.30 -1.60
C GLY A 795 21.75 12.25 -0.09
N GLN A 796 22.53 13.19 0.42
CA GLN A 796 22.98 13.25 1.80
C GLN A 796 22.71 14.66 2.34
N ALA A 797 21.94 14.76 3.43
CA ALA A 797 21.69 16.04 4.09
C ALA A 797 22.99 16.68 4.59
N THR A 798 23.04 18.01 4.65
CA THR A 798 24.22 18.74 5.11
C THR A 798 24.34 18.77 6.63
N SER A 799 23.23 18.93 7.36
CA SER A 799 23.24 18.94 8.82
C SER A 799 21.86 18.64 9.42
N TYR A 800 21.83 18.42 10.75
CA TYR A 800 20.60 18.32 11.52
C TYR A 800 20.48 19.43 12.56
N GLU A 801 19.28 20.00 12.65
CA GLU A 801 18.82 20.86 13.75
C GLU A 801 18.02 19.98 14.72
N ILE A 802 18.65 19.58 15.83
CA ILE A 802 18.02 18.77 16.88
C ILE A 802 17.66 19.68 18.05
N ARG A 803 16.40 19.61 18.49
CA ARG A 803 15.93 20.41 19.62
C ARG A 803 15.18 19.56 20.63
N MET A 804 15.21 20.02 21.88
CA MET A 804 14.59 19.34 23.01
C MET A 804 13.77 20.28 23.90
N SER A 805 12.80 19.72 24.62
CA SER A 805 11.91 20.45 25.54
C SER A 805 11.39 19.55 26.67
N LYS A 806 11.00 20.17 27.78
CA LYS A 806 10.29 19.58 28.93
C LYS A 806 8.77 19.56 28.70
N SER A 807 8.31 20.47 27.84
CA SER A 807 6.92 20.66 27.44
C SER A 807 6.72 20.14 26.01
N LEU A 808 5.75 19.23 25.86
CA LEU A 808 5.32 18.71 24.57
C LEU A 808 4.78 19.84 23.67
N GLN A 809 3.98 20.74 24.26
CA GLN A 809 3.41 21.88 23.54
C GLN A 809 4.49 22.78 22.97
N ASN A 810 5.53 23.09 23.75
CA ASN A 810 6.58 24.02 23.31
C ASN A 810 7.35 23.47 22.11
N ILE A 811 7.64 22.16 22.07
CA ILE A 811 8.38 21.57 20.94
C ILE A 811 7.49 21.39 19.70
N GLN A 812 6.18 21.25 19.89
CA GLN A 812 5.19 21.12 18.82
C GLN A 812 4.88 22.47 18.16
N ASP A 813 4.59 23.49 18.97
CA ASP A 813 4.12 24.80 18.48
C ASP A 813 5.28 25.76 18.18
N ASP A 814 6.39 25.64 18.90
CA ASP A 814 7.50 26.59 18.86
C ASP A 814 8.87 25.91 18.82
N PHE A 815 9.02 25.01 17.85
CA PHE A 815 10.28 24.31 17.60
C PHE A 815 11.49 25.27 17.56
N ASN A 816 11.35 26.44 16.93
CA ASN A 816 12.47 27.39 16.74
C ASN A 816 12.94 28.07 18.03
N ASN A 817 12.19 28.01 19.13
CA ASN A 817 12.59 28.51 20.45
C ASN A 817 12.90 27.38 21.45
N ALA A 818 12.65 26.11 21.09
CA ALA A 818 13.06 24.97 21.90
C ALA A 818 14.59 24.86 22.05
N ILE A 819 15.06 24.15 23.07
CA ILE A 819 16.48 24.11 23.42
C ILE A 819 17.27 23.37 22.34
N SER A 820 18.27 24.04 21.76
CA SER A 820 19.13 23.44 20.74
C SER A 820 20.11 22.44 21.37
N VAL A 821 20.22 21.26 20.74
CA VAL A 821 21.19 20.23 21.08
C VAL A 821 22.43 20.45 20.21
N ASN A 822 23.63 20.33 20.80
CA ASN A 822 24.88 20.48 20.05
C ASN A 822 25.06 19.30 19.07
N THR A 823 24.95 19.57 17.77
CA THR A 823 25.10 18.60 16.68
C THR A 823 26.46 18.65 15.98
N SER A 824 27.47 19.34 16.53
CA SER A 824 28.78 19.49 15.85
C SER A 824 29.53 18.18 15.56
N ASN A 825 29.21 17.10 16.27
CA ASN A 825 29.81 15.77 16.07
C ASN A 825 28.95 14.84 15.20
N LEU A 826 27.80 15.31 14.72
CA LEU A 826 26.87 14.53 13.91
C LEU A 826 27.13 14.80 12.43
N ASN A 827 27.61 13.78 11.72
CA ASN A 827 27.80 13.82 10.27
C ASN A 827 26.66 13.04 9.62
N PRO A 828 25.70 13.71 8.96
CA PRO A 828 24.61 13.01 8.29
C PRO A 828 25.13 11.97 7.32
N GLN A 829 24.42 10.87 7.19
CA GLN A 829 24.71 9.76 6.28
C GLN A 829 23.84 9.86 5.01
N GLU A 830 24.13 9.01 4.03
CA GLU A 830 23.32 8.88 2.81
C GLU A 830 21.86 8.51 3.12
N ALA A 831 20.93 9.03 2.32
CA ALA A 831 19.50 8.78 2.49
C ALA A 831 19.17 7.28 2.63
N GLY A 832 18.28 6.96 3.57
CA GLY A 832 17.82 5.60 3.83
C GLY A 832 18.73 4.77 4.75
N THR A 833 19.87 5.32 5.19
CA THR A 833 20.71 4.68 6.22
C THR A 833 20.21 5.00 7.63
N ARG A 834 20.53 4.14 8.61
CA ARG A 834 20.14 4.36 10.01
C ARG A 834 21.12 5.32 10.68
N GLU A 835 20.58 6.41 11.21
CA GLU A 835 21.30 7.38 12.03
C GLU A 835 21.23 7.01 13.51
N ILE A 836 22.32 7.23 14.23
CA ILE A 836 22.42 7.07 15.68
C ILE A 836 23.20 8.25 16.24
N PHE A 837 22.58 9.00 17.15
CA PHE A 837 23.22 10.15 17.78
C PHE A 837 22.98 10.15 19.29
N THR A 838 24.04 10.34 20.07
CA THR A 838 23.95 10.35 21.54
C THR A 838 24.40 11.69 22.09
N PHE A 839 23.64 12.25 23.02
CA PHE A 839 23.97 13.50 23.69
C PHE A 839 23.60 13.45 25.19
N SER A 840 24.25 14.31 25.99
CA SER A 840 23.98 14.38 27.43
C SER A 840 23.13 15.62 27.77
N PRO A 841 21.95 15.46 28.38
CA PRO A 841 21.07 16.56 28.76
C PRO A 841 21.48 17.25 30.07
N LYS A 842 22.72 17.10 30.56
CA LYS A 842 23.20 17.54 31.90
C LYS A 842 22.92 19.01 32.28
N LEU A 843 22.67 19.91 31.32
CA LEU A 843 22.27 21.31 31.57
C LEU A 843 20.77 21.47 31.92
N PHE A 844 19.97 20.43 31.73
CA PHE A 844 18.51 20.47 31.75
C PHE A 844 17.87 19.90 33.03
N THR A 845 18.61 19.09 33.78
CA THR A 845 18.13 18.44 35.03
C THR A 845 18.24 19.32 36.28
N ASN A 846 18.94 20.45 36.23
CA ASN A 846 19.35 21.21 37.44
C ASN A 846 18.67 22.58 37.62
N GLY A 847 17.52 22.83 36.97
CA GLY A 847 16.79 24.11 37.08
C GLY A 847 15.43 23.94 37.78
N PRO A 848 15.15 24.64 38.90
CA PRO A 848 13.82 24.66 39.50
C PRO A 848 12.89 25.55 38.67
N GLU A 849 11.89 24.98 38.00
CA GLU A 849 10.82 25.78 37.37
C GLU A 849 9.84 26.25 38.45
N HIS A 850 9.74 27.57 38.62
CA HIS A 850 8.63 28.20 39.32
C HIS A 850 7.50 28.42 38.30
N GLN A 851 6.45 27.60 38.35
CA GLN A 851 5.14 27.97 37.79
C GLN A 851 4.26 28.58 38.88
N PRO A 852 3.33 29.50 38.55
CA PRO A 852 2.57 30.28 39.54
C PRO A 852 1.47 29.52 40.28
N ASP A 853 1.26 28.23 40.01
CA ASP A 853 0.21 27.43 40.64
C ASP A 853 0.79 26.14 41.22
N GLY A 854 1.20 26.21 42.49
CA GLY A 854 0.93 25.20 43.54
C GLY A 854 1.31 23.72 43.41
N GLU A 855 1.79 23.19 42.28
CA GLU A 855 2.20 21.78 42.14
C GLU A 855 3.58 21.67 41.48
N THR A 856 4.59 21.40 42.30
CA THR A 856 5.95 21.09 41.84
C THR A 856 6.00 19.65 41.34
N GLN A 857 5.77 19.43 40.03
CA GLN A 857 6.19 18.19 39.36
C GLN A 857 7.44 18.48 38.54
N GLU A 858 8.58 17.96 38.99
CA GLU A 858 9.78 17.85 38.15
C GLU A 858 9.44 17.00 36.93
N SER A 859 9.33 17.61 35.74
CA SER A 859 9.16 16.87 34.50
C SER A 859 10.42 16.06 34.21
N HIS A 860 10.38 14.78 34.56
CA HIS A 860 11.43 13.77 34.30
C HIS A 860 11.42 13.31 32.84
N ARG A 861 11.13 14.20 31.89
CA ARG A 861 10.96 13.86 30.48
C ARG A 861 11.59 14.87 29.56
N ILE A 862 12.07 14.34 28.45
CA ILE A 862 12.62 15.12 27.36
C ILE A 862 11.88 14.71 26.09
N TYR A 863 11.25 15.68 25.47
CA TYR A 863 10.73 15.57 24.11
C TYR A 863 11.80 16.07 23.16
N VAL A 864 12.03 15.34 22.07
CA VAL A 864 13.06 15.64 21.08
C VAL A 864 12.44 15.62 19.69
N ALA A 865 12.83 16.57 18.86
CA ALA A 865 12.44 16.64 17.45
C ALA A 865 13.63 17.10 16.60
N VAL A 866 13.60 16.74 15.33
CA VAL A 866 14.71 16.94 14.39
C VAL A 866 14.20 17.61 13.12
N ARG A 867 15.02 18.50 12.54
CA ARG A 867 14.93 18.94 11.14
C ARG A 867 16.23 18.65 10.43
N ALA A 868 16.15 18.19 9.19
CA ALA A 868 17.30 18.08 8.30
C ALA A 868 17.45 19.36 7.48
N VAL A 869 18.69 19.68 7.13
CA VAL A 869 19.05 20.90 6.38
C VAL A 869 19.93 20.51 5.20
N ASP A 870 19.60 21.02 4.02
CA ASP A 870 20.38 20.83 2.79
C ASP A 870 21.56 21.82 2.68
N ARG A 871 22.35 21.73 1.62
CA ARG A 871 23.49 22.63 1.34
C ARG A 871 23.08 24.08 1.09
N ASN A 872 21.83 24.30 0.71
CA ASN A 872 21.25 25.60 0.38
C ASN A 872 20.42 26.16 1.54
N SER A 873 20.53 25.56 2.72
CA SER A 873 19.82 25.94 3.96
C SER A 873 18.30 25.81 3.91
N LEU A 874 17.73 25.05 2.95
CA LEU A 874 16.35 24.61 3.02
C LEU A 874 16.20 23.56 4.12
N LYS A 875 15.08 23.61 4.83
CA LYS A 875 14.82 22.76 5.99
C LYS A 875 13.66 21.83 5.71
N SER A 876 13.78 20.59 6.17
CA SER A 876 12.65 19.67 6.23
C SER A 876 11.54 20.19 7.15
N ALA A 877 10.34 19.62 7.03
CA ALA A 877 9.37 19.69 8.11
C ALA A 877 9.95 19.09 9.41
N VAL A 878 9.43 19.51 10.57
CA VAL A 878 9.79 18.91 11.87
C VAL A 878 9.42 17.43 11.85
N SER A 879 10.30 16.59 12.38
CA SER A 879 10.07 15.15 12.53
C SER A 879 8.83 14.82 13.37
N ASN A 880 8.49 13.54 13.49
CA ASN A 880 7.71 13.07 14.64
C ASN A 880 8.45 13.42 15.94
N ILE A 881 7.72 13.63 17.04
CA ILE A 881 8.29 13.97 18.35
C ILE A 881 8.62 12.66 19.07
N ALA A 882 9.90 12.48 19.42
CA ALA A 882 10.36 11.35 20.21
C ALA A 882 10.37 11.72 21.70
N GLN A 883 10.05 10.75 22.55
CA GLN A 883 10.00 10.93 24.00
C GLN A 883 11.04 10.04 24.68
N ALA A 884 11.85 10.63 25.57
CA ALA A 884 12.74 9.91 26.47
C ALA A 884 12.36 10.15 27.93
N SER A 885 12.14 9.07 28.69
CA SER A 885 11.85 9.14 30.13
C SER A 885 13.15 9.09 30.96
N LEU A 886 13.35 10.11 31.79
CA LEU A 886 14.40 10.21 32.80
C LEU A 886 14.02 9.35 34.02
N PHE A 887 14.07 8.03 33.86
CA PHE A 887 13.83 7.12 34.99
C PHE A 887 14.97 7.27 36.01
N ILE A 888 14.65 7.80 37.19
CA ILE A 888 15.40 7.53 38.41
C ILE A 888 14.62 6.38 39.05
N PRO A 889 15.23 5.19 39.28
CA PRO A 889 14.57 4.16 40.05
C PRO A 889 14.08 4.79 41.35
N PRO A 890 12.82 4.59 41.78
CA PRO A 890 12.51 4.87 43.17
C PRO A 890 13.55 4.07 43.95
N ASN A 891 14.36 4.77 44.75
CA ASN A 891 15.26 4.12 45.69
C ASN A 891 14.45 2.96 46.27
N SER A 892 14.85 1.73 45.96
CA SER A 892 14.26 0.58 46.58
C SER A 892 14.47 0.82 48.07
N ALA A 893 13.44 1.31 48.75
CA ALA A 893 13.42 1.32 50.19
C ALA A 893 13.83 -0.12 50.56
N PRO A 894 14.88 -0.30 51.38
CA PRO A 894 15.39 -1.62 51.66
C PRO A 894 14.21 -2.50 52.09
N ILE A 895 14.02 -3.59 51.36
CA ILE A 895 12.98 -4.59 51.56
C ILE A 895 12.77 -4.75 53.08
N PRO A 896 11.56 -4.49 53.60
CA PRO A 896 11.39 -4.19 55.02
C PRO A 896 11.64 -5.45 55.83
N ALA A 897 12.82 -5.51 56.47
CA ALA A 897 13.18 -6.21 57.72
C ALA A 897 12.77 -7.68 57.95
N ARG A 898 11.89 -8.29 57.14
CA ARG A 898 11.20 -9.55 57.41
C ARG A 898 12.06 -10.74 57.01
N ASP A 899 12.73 -10.66 55.85
CA ASP A 899 13.65 -11.71 55.41
C ASP A 899 14.95 -11.70 56.22
N TYR A 900 15.41 -10.52 56.67
CA TYR A 900 16.53 -10.41 57.61
C TYR A 900 16.15 -10.95 59.00
N LEU A 901 14.94 -10.69 59.51
CA LEU A 901 14.43 -11.26 60.77
C LEU A 901 14.25 -12.78 60.69
N ILE A 902 13.77 -13.31 59.57
CA ILE A 902 13.62 -14.76 59.35
C ILE A 902 15.00 -15.41 59.27
N LEU A 903 15.95 -14.84 58.52
CA LEU A 903 17.32 -15.36 58.44
C LEU A 903 18.03 -15.32 59.80
N LYS A 904 17.87 -14.22 60.55
CA LYS A 904 18.40 -14.10 61.91
C LYS A 904 17.76 -15.11 62.87
N GLY A 905 16.45 -15.35 62.74
CA GLY A 905 15.70 -16.36 63.50
C GLY A 905 16.11 -17.79 63.18
N VAL A 906 16.37 -18.11 61.91
CA VAL A 906 16.86 -19.43 61.48
C VAL A 906 18.31 -19.65 61.96
N LEU A 907 19.17 -18.64 61.87
CA LEU A 907 20.55 -18.71 62.35
C LEU A 907 20.63 -18.85 63.88
N THR A 908 19.78 -18.15 64.64
CA THR A 908 19.72 -18.33 66.10
C THR A 908 19.17 -19.70 66.50
N ALA A 909 18.16 -20.22 65.79
CA ALA A 909 17.65 -21.57 66.01
C ALA A 909 18.71 -22.64 65.70
N MET A 910 19.43 -22.52 64.59
CA MET A 910 20.54 -23.41 64.22
C MET A 910 21.69 -23.35 65.24
N GLY A 911 22.02 -22.15 65.73
CA GLY A 911 23.01 -21.96 66.80
C GLY A 911 22.60 -22.64 68.11
N LEU A 912 21.33 -22.49 68.52
CA LEU A 912 20.79 -23.15 69.72
C LEU A 912 20.79 -24.68 69.58
N ILE A 913 20.41 -25.21 68.42
CA ILE A 913 20.47 -26.66 68.15
C ILE A 913 21.92 -27.15 68.20
N GLY A 914 22.87 -26.41 67.64
CA GLY A 914 24.30 -26.73 67.72
C GLY A 914 24.83 -26.77 69.16
N ILE A 915 24.44 -25.81 70.00
CA ILE A 915 24.81 -25.77 71.42
C ILE A 915 24.19 -26.94 72.19
N ILE A 916 22.92 -27.27 71.94
CA ILE A 916 22.25 -28.42 72.56
C ILE A 916 22.96 -29.72 72.17
N CYS A 917 23.32 -29.89 70.90
CA CYS A 917 24.10 -31.04 70.44
C CYS A 917 25.47 -31.12 71.12
N LEU A 918 26.18 -30.00 71.28
CA LEU A 918 27.47 -29.96 71.99
C LEU A 918 27.33 -30.27 73.48
N ILE A 919 26.24 -29.83 74.13
CA ILE A 919 25.93 -30.17 75.52
C ILE A 919 25.63 -31.67 75.63
N ILE A 920 24.85 -32.25 74.72
CA ILE A 920 24.57 -33.70 74.69
C ILE A 920 25.87 -34.49 74.48
N VAL A 921 26.74 -34.07 73.57
CA VAL A 921 28.06 -34.69 73.36
C VAL A 921 28.96 -34.54 74.59
N GLY A 922 28.95 -33.37 75.24
CA GLY A 922 29.69 -33.11 76.48
C GLY A 922 29.18 -33.96 77.66
N ILE A 923 27.86 -34.12 77.79
CA ILE A 923 27.24 -35.03 78.77
C ILE A 923 27.59 -36.48 78.44
N HIS A 924 27.54 -36.89 77.17
CA HIS A 924 27.92 -38.24 76.76
C HIS A 924 29.40 -38.52 77.01
N TYR A 925 30.28 -37.55 76.76
CA TYR A 925 31.72 -37.64 77.02
C TYR A 925 32.04 -37.68 78.52
N THR A 926 31.36 -36.87 79.34
CA THR A 926 31.55 -36.87 80.80
C THR A 926 31.00 -38.14 81.46
N VAL A 927 29.87 -38.67 80.98
CA VAL A 927 29.32 -39.98 81.42
C VAL A 927 30.23 -41.13 81.01
N ASN A 928 30.79 -41.12 79.78
CA ASN A 928 31.76 -42.14 79.36
C ASN A 928 33.12 -42.01 80.07
N ARG A 929 33.53 -40.80 80.45
CA ARG A 929 34.74 -40.57 81.26
C ARG A 929 34.56 -41.05 82.70
N LYS A 930 33.37 -40.89 83.29
CA LYS A 930 33.01 -41.50 84.59
C LYS A 930 33.00 -43.03 84.51
N LYS A 931 32.41 -43.62 83.45
CA LYS A 931 32.47 -45.08 83.21
C LYS A 931 33.89 -45.61 82.95
N ARG A 932 34.82 -44.79 82.44
CA ARG A 932 36.25 -45.17 82.30
C ARG A 932 37.06 -44.96 83.58
N ALA A 933 36.64 -44.08 84.49
CA ALA A 933 37.24 -43.93 85.81
C ALA A 933 36.86 -45.11 86.74
N ASP A 934 35.60 -45.55 86.71
CA ASP A 934 35.13 -46.74 87.47
C ASP A 934 35.68 -48.07 86.92
N LYS A 935 36.23 -48.09 85.70
CA LYS A 935 36.89 -49.26 85.11
C LYS A 935 38.40 -49.33 85.39
N LYS A 936 38.98 -48.31 86.04
CA LYS A 936 40.41 -48.27 86.42
C LYS A 936 40.65 -48.67 87.89
N ASP A 937 39.57 -48.88 88.68
CA ASP A 937 39.64 -49.36 90.06
C ASP A 937 39.30 -50.86 90.21
N ASN A 938 39.05 -51.56 89.10
CA ASN A 938 38.76 -53.00 89.06
C ASN A 938 39.75 -53.79 88.19
N ARG A 939 41.01 -53.34 88.14
CA ARG A 939 42.12 -54.11 87.56
C ARG A 939 43.36 -54.09 88.46
N THR A 940 43.11 -54.37 89.74
CA THR A 940 44.09 -54.82 90.74
C THR A 940 43.50 -55.96 91.60
N LYS A 941 42.72 -56.84 90.96
CA LYS A 941 42.49 -58.23 91.38
C LYS A 941 42.42 -59.14 90.16
N LEU A 942 43.53 -59.88 89.99
CA LEU A 942 43.78 -61.07 89.18
C LEU A 942 43.89 -60.98 87.64
N LEU A 943 45.13 -61.21 87.19
CA LEU A 943 45.66 -61.66 85.88
C LEU A 943 45.62 -60.67 84.70
#